data_AF-A0A8C6WVT8-F1
#
_entry.id   AF-A0A8C6WVT8-F1
#
_cell.length_a   1.000
_cell.length_b   1.000
_cell.length_c   1.000
_cell.angle_alpha   90.00
_cell.angle_beta   90.00
_cell.angle_gamma   90.00
#
_symmetry.space_group_name_H-M   'P 1'
#
loop_
_entity.id
_entity.type
_entity.pdbx_description
1 polymer ?
#
loop_
_entity_poly.entity_id
_entity_poly.type
_entity_poly.pdbx_seq_one_letter_code
_entity_poly.pdbx_strand_id
1 'polypeptide(L)'
;KYDYVKRGLFPVGSHEYEVFRFALSQQQDVPKLVPQVDLVDTSSSFSMTYAFCSQFSKGVYAVMGMYDRRTVNMLMSFCGSLHVCFVTPSFPVQSNNQFLLQLRPPLQEPLMALIQHFDWNRFVYMYSPGTGLAVLQRILDTAAEQSWQVTSVNLETLTETAFIKLLADVDYKKEFQIVIDSELDKINYLLNLIAQQKRNLKNYHFILANQGFMDLNITEFQKLAPNVTGFQLVNHTDPNVERVNQEWMVFDSKDSKALRRRLKYTGALTYDGVTVMAAAFQNLRKQRIDISRRGNAGECLANPPAPWGQGIDIQRALQQVRLEGLSGHIQFDERGHRTNYTLTVMELSHVGPRKIGYWNAKKGYVNTANYRTTVEDFFYGLPNRTYIITTILEAPYMMLKKNHEQFVGNERYEGYCAELASEIAKHVGFSYRLELVGDGKYGARDPESKMWNGMVGELVYGQADVAVAPLTITLVREQVIDFSKPFMSLGISIMIKKPTKCKPGVFSFLDPLAYEIWMCIVFAYIGVSVVLFLVSRFSPYEWKGEEEEEEEEGTLDSCGPRRPHQSPQKEKEKEEPEYTNDFGIFNSLWFSLGAFMQQGCDISPRSLSGRIVGGVWWFFTLIIISSYTANLAAFLTVERMVSPIEGAEDLAKQTEIAYGTLDGGSTKEFFKRSKIAVFEKMWSYMRSTEPSVFVKNTPEGVLRVRKSKGKYAYLLESSMNEYIEQRKPCDTMKVGGNLDSKGYGVATPKGSPLRNPVNLAVLKLNEQGLLDKLKNRWWYDKGECGVGGGDAKDKTSALSLSNVAGVFYILIGGLGLAMMVALVEFCYKSRIESQRMKVSGRVESFLTCGRVTEYRVLLDTSGQL
;
A
#
# COMPACT_ATOMS: atom_id res chain seq x y z
N LYS A 1 -85.69 -0.66 -9.12
CA LYS A 1 -84.37 -1.28 -9.40
C LYS A 1 -83.35 -0.15 -9.41
N TYR A 2 -82.35 -0.20 -8.54
CA TYR A 2 -81.28 0.80 -8.49
C TYR A 2 -79.98 0.11 -8.93
N ASP A 3 -79.74 0.12 -10.24
CA ASP A 3 -78.52 -0.44 -10.84
C ASP A 3 -77.51 0.71 -11.02
N TYR A 4 -76.34 0.59 -10.40
CA TYR A 4 -75.34 1.66 -10.37
C TYR A 4 -74.27 1.42 -11.43
N VAL A 5 -74.18 2.31 -12.42
CA VAL A 5 -73.29 2.17 -13.57
C VAL A 5 -71.90 2.74 -13.26
N LYS A 6 -70.87 1.88 -13.31
CA LYS A 6 -69.46 2.25 -13.10
C LYS A 6 -68.62 1.74 -14.26
N ARG A 7 -67.55 2.43 -14.62
CA ARG A 7 -66.91 2.18 -15.93
C ARG A 7 -65.40 2.13 -15.91
N GLY A 8 -64.86 1.27 -16.77
CA GLY A 8 -63.44 1.00 -16.92
C GLY A 8 -62.82 1.76 -18.09
N LEU A 9 -61.60 2.27 -17.89
CA LEU A 9 -60.73 2.82 -18.93
C LEU A 9 -59.37 2.11 -18.83
N PHE A 10 -59.14 1.15 -19.71
CA PHE A 10 -58.00 0.23 -19.63
C PHE A 10 -57.27 0.10 -20.99
N PRO A 11 -55.95 -0.14 -20.99
CA PRO A 11 -55.22 -0.47 -22.21
C PRO A 11 -55.71 -1.77 -22.84
N VAL A 12 -55.59 -1.86 -24.17
CA VAL A 12 -55.88 -3.07 -24.95
C VAL A 12 -54.97 -4.21 -24.46
N GLY A 13 -55.55 -5.35 -24.07
CA GLY A 13 -54.80 -6.52 -23.60
C GLY A 13 -54.16 -6.39 -22.20
N SER A 14 -54.57 -5.40 -21.40
CA SER A 14 -54.06 -5.24 -20.03
C SER A 14 -54.54 -6.32 -19.06
N HIS A 15 -53.64 -6.79 -18.20
CA HIS A 15 -53.94 -7.75 -17.12
C HIS A 15 -54.97 -7.17 -16.14
N GLU A 16 -54.90 -5.86 -15.88
CA GLU A 16 -55.79 -5.12 -14.99
C GLU A 16 -57.25 -5.17 -15.48
N TYR A 17 -57.50 -5.18 -16.79
CA TYR A 17 -58.85 -5.33 -17.34
C TYR A 17 -59.45 -6.72 -17.07
N GLU A 18 -58.66 -7.79 -17.19
CA GLU A 18 -59.11 -9.15 -16.86
C GLU A 18 -59.41 -9.28 -15.35
N VAL A 19 -58.55 -8.71 -14.50
CA VAL A 19 -58.75 -8.69 -13.04
C VAL A 19 -59.95 -7.83 -12.65
N PHE A 20 -60.22 -6.72 -13.34
CA PHE A 20 -61.43 -5.91 -13.15
C PHE A 20 -62.70 -6.73 -13.43
N ARG A 21 -62.73 -7.50 -14.53
CA ARG A 21 -63.84 -8.44 -14.83
C ARG A 21 -64.01 -9.51 -13.75
N PHE A 22 -62.91 -10.06 -13.23
CA PHE A 22 -62.93 -11.05 -12.14
C PHE A 22 -63.42 -10.47 -10.81
N ALA A 23 -62.95 -9.28 -10.42
CA ALA A 23 -63.42 -8.62 -9.19
C ALA A 23 -64.94 -8.34 -9.22
N LEU A 24 -65.48 -8.01 -10.39
CA LEU A 24 -66.91 -7.77 -10.59
C LEU A 24 -67.77 -9.03 -10.59
N SER A 25 -67.24 -10.20 -10.99
CA SER A 25 -68.01 -11.46 -10.93
C SER A 25 -68.17 -11.97 -9.49
N GLN A 26 -67.19 -11.67 -8.63
CA GLN A 26 -67.19 -11.94 -7.19
C GLN A 26 -68.16 -11.03 -6.42
N GLN A 27 -68.28 -9.76 -6.82
CA GLN A 27 -69.02 -8.76 -6.06
C GLN A 27 -70.51 -8.66 -6.48
N GLN A 28 -71.31 -9.64 -6.07
CA GLN A 28 -72.73 -9.77 -6.42
C GLN A 28 -73.71 -9.03 -5.48
N ASP A 29 -73.21 -8.47 -4.37
CA ASP A 29 -74.02 -7.76 -3.36
C ASP A 29 -74.74 -6.52 -3.91
N VAL A 30 -75.91 -6.19 -3.34
CA VAL A 30 -76.66 -4.98 -3.69
C VAL A 30 -76.08 -3.77 -2.96
N PRO A 31 -75.54 -2.74 -3.64
CA PRO A 31 -75.80 -2.36 -5.03
C PRO A 31 -74.95 -3.10 -6.08
N LYS A 32 -75.64 -3.76 -7.03
CA LYS A 32 -74.98 -4.39 -8.17
C LYS A 32 -74.28 -3.33 -9.02
N LEU A 33 -72.99 -3.56 -9.28
CA LEU A 33 -72.17 -2.71 -10.13
C LEU A 33 -72.35 -3.15 -11.58
N VAL A 34 -72.81 -2.25 -12.45
CA VAL A 34 -72.94 -2.54 -13.88
C VAL A 34 -71.72 -1.96 -14.60
N PRO A 35 -70.76 -2.80 -15.04
CA PRO A 35 -69.63 -2.36 -15.83
C PRO A 35 -70.04 -2.00 -17.25
N GLN A 36 -69.50 -0.90 -17.77
CA GLN A 36 -69.20 -0.78 -19.20
C GLN A 36 -67.75 -0.32 -19.31
N VAL A 37 -67.00 -0.94 -20.22
CA VAL A 37 -65.56 -0.70 -20.37
C VAL A 37 -65.30 -0.24 -21.80
N ASP A 38 -64.58 0.86 -21.93
CA ASP A 38 -64.04 1.31 -23.21
C ASP A 38 -62.53 0.99 -23.15
N LEU A 39 -62.00 0.29 -24.17
CA LEU A 39 -60.57 -0.01 -24.29
C LEU A 39 -59.88 1.17 -24.99
N VAL A 40 -58.81 1.70 -24.40
CA VAL A 40 -58.24 3.00 -24.77
C VAL A 40 -56.72 2.93 -24.78
N ASP A 41 -56.09 3.57 -25.76
CA ASP A 41 -54.65 3.86 -25.71
C ASP A 41 -54.38 4.94 -24.65
N THR A 42 -53.83 4.53 -23.51
CA THR A 42 -53.51 5.38 -22.36
C THR A 42 -52.35 6.34 -22.60
N SER A 43 -51.57 6.16 -23.69
CA SER A 43 -50.48 7.07 -24.08
C SER A 43 -50.97 8.29 -24.87
N SER A 44 -52.15 8.18 -25.50
CA SER A 44 -52.75 9.23 -26.33
C SER A 44 -53.77 10.05 -25.56
N SER A 45 -53.42 11.30 -25.24
CA SER A 45 -54.33 12.25 -24.56
C SER A 45 -55.62 12.52 -25.31
N PHE A 46 -55.61 12.46 -26.64
CA PHE A 46 -56.82 12.62 -27.45
C PHE A 46 -57.76 11.43 -27.31
N SER A 47 -57.23 10.20 -27.40
CA SER A 47 -57.99 8.96 -27.20
C SER A 47 -58.59 8.92 -25.78
N MET A 48 -57.79 9.30 -24.79
CA MET A 48 -58.20 9.45 -23.39
C MET A 48 -59.33 10.49 -23.22
N THR A 49 -59.27 11.62 -23.93
CA THR A 49 -60.30 12.68 -23.89
C THR A 49 -61.61 12.19 -24.49
N TYR A 50 -61.55 11.61 -25.69
CA TYR A 50 -62.72 11.08 -26.35
C TYR A 50 -63.41 10.00 -25.50
N ALA A 51 -62.64 9.06 -24.94
CA ALA A 51 -63.17 8.02 -24.06
C ALA A 51 -63.75 8.60 -22.74
N PHE A 52 -63.07 9.53 -22.08
CA PHE A 52 -63.59 10.16 -20.87
C PHE A 52 -64.91 10.92 -21.14
N CYS A 53 -64.98 11.69 -22.23
CA CYS A 53 -66.19 12.37 -22.68
C CYS A 53 -67.32 11.41 -23.05
N SER A 54 -66.99 10.30 -23.72
CA SER A 54 -67.89 9.17 -24.02
C SER A 54 -68.48 8.56 -22.74
N GLN A 55 -67.70 8.42 -21.66
CA GLN A 55 -68.24 7.95 -20.38
C GLN A 55 -69.04 9.04 -19.65
N PHE A 56 -68.60 10.30 -19.70
CA PHE A 56 -69.32 11.41 -19.06
C PHE A 56 -70.74 11.56 -19.62
N SER A 57 -70.89 11.64 -20.95
CA SER A 57 -72.20 11.83 -21.61
C SER A 57 -73.20 10.70 -21.28
N LYS A 58 -72.69 9.47 -21.10
CA LYS A 58 -73.46 8.28 -20.67
C LYS A 58 -73.81 8.26 -19.18
N GLY A 59 -73.48 9.31 -18.41
CA GLY A 59 -73.97 9.52 -17.05
C GLY A 59 -73.31 8.66 -15.96
N VAL A 60 -72.01 8.39 -16.06
CA VAL A 60 -71.29 7.57 -15.06
C VAL A 60 -71.23 8.17 -13.66
N TYR A 61 -71.20 7.28 -12.65
CA TYR A 61 -71.08 7.65 -11.23
C TYR A 61 -69.64 7.65 -10.71
N ALA A 62 -68.79 6.78 -11.27
CA ALA A 62 -67.36 6.71 -10.97
C ALA A 62 -66.65 6.04 -12.16
N VAL A 63 -65.43 6.48 -12.42
CA VAL A 63 -64.56 5.93 -13.45
C VAL A 63 -63.40 5.23 -12.75
N MET A 64 -63.07 4.01 -13.18
CA MET A 64 -61.85 3.32 -12.78
C MET A 64 -60.96 3.17 -14.01
N GLY A 65 -59.67 3.41 -13.88
CA GLY A 65 -58.76 3.23 -15.01
C GLY A 65 -57.31 3.49 -14.71
N MET A 66 -56.49 3.25 -15.73
CA MET A 66 -55.06 3.57 -15.71
C MET A 66 -54.78 4.83 -16.51
N TYR A 67 -53.77 5.58 -16.09
CA TYR A 67 -53.20 6.69 -16.83
C TYR A 67 -51.69 6.54 -16.98
N ASP A 68 -51.15 7.29 -17.93
CA ASP A 68 -49.72 7.53 -18.13
C ASP A 68 -49.37 8.98 -17.70
N ARG A 69 -48.07 9.27 -17.55
CA ARG A 69 -47.53 10.61 -17.25
C ARG A 69 -47.99 11.67 -18.26
N ARG A 70 -48.21 11.29 -19.51
CA ARG A 70 -48.72 12.19 -20.57
C ARG A 70 -50.19 12.56 -20.38
N THR A 71 -50.99 11.64 -19.83
CA THR A 71 -52.46 11.77 -19.73
C THR A 71 -52.97 12.21 -18.35
N VAL A 72 -52.17 12.05 -17.30
CA VAL A 72 -52.59 12.38 -15.91
C VAL A 72 -53.00 13.85 -15.72
N ASN A 73 -52.28 14.82 -16.31
CA ASN A 73 -52.60 16.24 -16.17
C ASN A 73 -53.97 16.60 -16.78
N MET A 74 -54.29 15.99 -17.92
CA MET A 74 -55.59 16.09 -18.57
C MET A 74 -56.69 15.51 -17.66
N LEU A 75 -56.49 14.31 -17.11
CA LEU A 75 -57.50 13.65 -16.27
C LEU A 75 -57.74 14.43 -14.98
N MET A 76 -56.68 14.98 -14.37
CA MET A 76 -56.81 15.86 -13.20
C MET A 76 -57.62 17.12 -13.52
N SER A 77 -57.48 17.71 -14.71
CA SER A 77 -58.27 18.88 -15.12
C SER A 77 -59.75 18.53 -15.31
N PHE A 78 -60.05 17.46 -16.04
CA PHE A 78 -61.43 17.02 -16.29
C PHE A 78 -62.16 16.56 -15.02
N CYS A 79 -61.51 15.75 -14.16
CA CYS A 79 -62.13 15.26 -12.92
C CYS A 79 -62.41 16.39 -11.94
N GLY A 80 -61.52 17.39 -11.85
CA GLY A 80 -61.70 18.59 -11.02
C GLY A 80 -62.83 19.48 -11.51
N SER A 81 -62.93 19.68 -12.83
CA SER A 81 -63.98 20.53 -13.43
C SER A 81 -65.37 19.87 -13.34
N LEU A 82 -65.48 18.60 -13.74
CA LEU A 82 -66.77 17.90 -13.88
C LEU A 82 -67.22 17.16 -12.62
N HIS A 83 -66.40 17.14 -11.56
CA HIS A 83 -66.68 16.48 -10.28
C HIS A 83 -66.92 14.96 -10.43
N VAL A 84 -66.16 14.32 -11.32
CA VAL A 84 -66.21 12.88 -11.57
C VAL A 84 -65.08 12.19 -10.83
N CYS A 85 -65.42 11.25 -9.94
CA CYS A 85 -64.43 10.48 -9.20
C CYS A 85 -63.68 9.49 -10.12
N PHE A 86 -62.35 9.56 -10.12
CA PHE A 86 -61.46 8.66 -10.86
C PHE A 86 -60.65 7.80 -9.89
N VAL A 87 -60.78 6.47 -9.99
CA VAL A 87 -60.08 5.49 -9.14
C VAL A 87 -58.98 4.81 -9.95
N THR A 88 -57.75 4.76 -9.44
CA THR A 88 -56.61 4.28 -10.24
C THR A 88 -55.59 3.41 -9.49
N PRO A 89 -55.06 2.34 -10.13
CA PRO A 89 -53.89 1.60 -9.69
C PRO A 89 -52.56 2.14 -10.26
N SER A 90 -52.58 3.22 -11.06
CA SER A 90 -51.37 3.87 -11.64
C SER A 90 -50.45 4.47 -10.56
N PHE A 91 -49.26 4.95 -10.98
CA PHE A 91 -48.31 5.59 -10.08
C PHE A 91 -48.89 6.86 -9.43
N PRO A 92 -48.55 7.15 -8.15
CA PRO A 92 -49.12 8.29 -7.45
C PRO A 92 -48.57 9.62 -7.97
N VAL A 93 -49.40 10.66 -7.93
CA VAL A 93 -49.08 12.02 -8.39
C VAL A 93 -49.55 13.03 -7.35
N GLN A 94 -48.65 13.92 -6.93
CA GLN A 94 -48.97 15.01 -6.01
C GLN A 94 -49.91 16.01 -6.71
N SER A 95 -51.13 16.15 -6.19
CA SER A 95 -52.13 17.06 -6.71
C SER A 95 -53.02 17.61 -5.59
N ASN A 96 -53.62 18.77 -5.83
CA ASN A 96 -54.66 19.34 -4.98
C ASN A 96 -56.08 18.89 -5.40
N ASN A 97 -56.23 18.13 -6.48
CA ASN A 97 -57.53 17.65 -6.93
C ASN A 97 -58.03 16.47 -6.06
N GLN A 98 -59.13 16.68 -5.35
CA GLN A 98 -59.75 15.72 -4.43
C GLN A 98 -60.55 14.59 -5.12
N PHE A 99 -60.83 14.70 -6.43
CA PHE A 99 -61.60 13.70 -7.19
C PHE A 99 -60.77 12.52 -7.73
N LEU A 100 -59.46 12.47 -7.44
CA LEU A 100 -58.56 11.41 -7.87
C LEU A 100 -58.18 10.49 -6.70
N LEU A 101 -58.61 9.22 -6.74
CA LEU A 101 -58.33 8.22 -5.72
C LEU A 101 -57.20 7.28 -6.17
N GLN A 102 -56.05 7.37 -5.51
CA GLN A 102 -54.82 6.67 -5.88
C GLN A 102 -54.61 5.45 -4.98
N LEU A 103 -54.76 4.25 -5.55
CA LEU A 103 -54.68 2.98 -4.82
C LEU A 103 -53.23 2.55 -4.54
N ARG A 104 -52.30 2.92 -5.43
CA ARG A 104 -50.87 2.61 -5.30
C ARG A 104 -50.23 3.51 -4.24
N PRO A 105 -49.67 2.97 -3.16
CA PRO A 105 -48.98 3.78 -2.16
C PRO A 105 -47.68 4.41 -2.71
N PRO A 106 -47.22 5.56 -2.18
CA PRO A 106 -45.95 6.15 -2.58
C PRO A 106 -44.74 5.32 -2.11
N LEU A 107 -43.72 5.23 -2.96
CA LEU A 107 -42.48 4.47 -2.68
C LEU A 107 -41.33 5.34 -2.14
N GLN A 108 -41.49 6.66 -2.17
CA GLN A 108 -40.48 7.67 -1.81
C GLN A 108 -39.84 7.41 -0.43
N GLU A 109 -40.60 7.57 0.66
CA GLU A 109 -40.08 7.39 2.02
C GLU A 109 -39.67 5.93 2.36
N PRO A 110 -40.35 4.88 1.87
CA PRO A 110 -39.85 3.49 1.97
C PRO A 110 -38.47 3.27 1.35
N LEU A 111 -38.20 3.85 0.17
CA LEU A 111 -36.91 3.70 -0.50
C LEU A 111 -35.81 4.47 0.22
N MET A 112 -36.09 5.72 0.63
CA MET A 112 -35.16 6.53 1.43
C MET A 112 -34.74 5.82 2.72
N ALA A 113 -35.70 5.26 3.46
CA ALA A 113 -35.43 4.51 4.69
C ALA A 113 -34.58 3.26 4.46
N LEU A 114 -34.70 2.61 3.28
CA LEU A 114 -33.90 1.43 2.93
C LEU A 114 -32.46 1.81 2.54
N ILE A 115 -32.27 2.91 1.79
CA ILE A 115 -30.94 3.45 1.45
C ILE A 115 -30.19 3.85 2.73
N GLN A 116 -30.88 4.51 3.66
CA GLN A 116 -30.33 4.86 4.98
C GLN A 116 -30.03 3.62 5.84
N HIS A 117 -30.85 2.56 5.79
CA HIS A 117 -30.58 1.32 6.52
C HIS A 117 -29.28 0.62 6.08
N PHE A 118 -28.87 0.79 4.82
CA PHE A 118 -27.64 0.21 4.29
C PHE A 118 -26.41 1.14 4.35
N ASP A 119 -26.53 2.34 4.94
CA ASP A 119 -25.45 3.36 4.99
C ASP A 119 -24.84 3.68 3.60
N TRP A 120 -25.69 3.76 2.57
CA TRP A 120 -25.28 3.98 1.18
C TRP A 120 -24.92 5.44 0.88
N ASN A 121 -23.62 5.73 0.78
CA ASN A 121 -23.11 7.07 0.48
C ASN A 121 -22.79 7.33 -1.01
N ARG A 122 -22.67 6.28 -1.85
CA ARG A 122 -22.36 6.42 -3.29
C ARG A 122 -23.00 5.30 -4.11
N PHE A 123 -23.97 5.65 -4.95
CA PHE A 123 -24.75 4.68 -5.74
C PHE A 123 -25.23 5.25 -7.08
N VAL A 124 -25.58 4.36 -8.00
CA VAL A 124 -26.17 4.70 -9.31
C VAL A 124 -27.69 4.62 -9.20
N TYR A 125 -28.42 5.67 -9.61
CA TYR A 125 -29.88 5.69 -9.63
C TYR A 125 -30.40 5.64 -11.07
N MET A 126 -30.88 4.47 -11.50
CA MET A 126 -31.44 4.26 -12.83
C MET A 126 -32.96 4.39 -12.78
N TYR A 127 -33.54 5.32 -13.55
CA TYR A 127 -34.96 5.66 -13.46
C TYR A 127 -35.66 5.75 -14.83
N SER A 128 -36.96 5.42 -14.85
CA SER A 128 -37.85 5.78 -15.97
C SER A 128 -38.64 7.05 -15.61
N PRO A 129 -38.64 8.12 -16.43
CA PRO A 129 -39.33 9.37 -16.12
C PRO A 129 -40.86 9.23 -15.95
N GLY A 130 -41.49 8.18 -16.50
CA GLY A 130 -42.90 7.86 -16.26
C GLY A 130 -43.25 7.73 -14.77
N THR A 131 -42.48 6.95 -14.00
CA THR A 131 -42.73 6.68 -12.57
C THR A 131 -41.79 7.43 -11.63
N GLY A 132 -40.49 7.49 -11.95
CA GLY A 132 -39.45 7.69 -10.94
C GLY A 132 -39.05 9.13 -10.61
N LEU A 133 -39.49 10.13 -11.39
CA LEU A 133 -38.99 11.51 -11.26
C LEU A 133 -39.23 12.13 -9.87
N ALA A 134 -40.38 11.85 -9.23
CA ALA A 134 -40.69 12.38 -7.91
C ALA A 134 -39.82 11.75 -6.80
N VAL A 135 -39.46 10.47 -6.96
CA VAL A 135 -38.56 9.77 -6.04
C VAL A 135 -37.12 10.26 -6.23
N LEU A 136 -36.69 10.48 -7.47
CA LEU A 136 -35.39 11.07 -7.80
C LEU A 136 -35.21 12.46 -7.17
N GLN A 137 -36.23 13.34 -7.25
CA GLN A 137 -36.16 14.67 -6.62
C GLN A 137 -35.84 14.57 -5.13
N ARG A 138 -36.59 13.75 -4.38
CA ARG A 138 -36.34 13.52 -2.95
C ARG A 138 -34.96 12.96 -2.64
N ILE A 139 -34.46 12.05 -3.49
CA ILE A 139 -33.10 11.49 -3.35
C ILE A 139 -32.04 12.57 -3.56
N LEU A 140 -32.21 13.45 -4.56
CA LEU A 140 -31.26 14.54 -4.83
C LEU A 140 -31.27 15.60 -3.72
N ASP A 141 -32.43 15.97 -3.19
CA ASP A 141 -32.55 16.87 -2.04
C ASP A 141 -31.80 16.30 -0.83
N THR A 142 -32.04 15.02 -0.50
CA THR A 142 -31.38 14.34 0.63
C THR A 142 -29.88 14.12 0.37
N ALA A 143 -29.48 13.90 -0.88
CA ALA A 143 -28.08 13.77 -1.26
C ALA A 143 -27.31 15.09 -1.08
N ALA A 144 -27.96 16.24 -1.29
CA ALA A 144 -27.39 17.55 -0.98
C ALA A 144 -27.24 17.76 0.54
N GLU A 145 -28.23 17.34 1.34
CA GLU A 145 -28.17 17.42 2.81
C GLU A 145 -27.11 16.49 3.42
N GLN A 146 -26.99 15.24 2.95
CA GLN A 146 -26.11 14.21 3.52
C GLN A 146 -24.81 14.00 2.73
N SER A 147 -24.52 14.82 1.72
CA SER A 147 -23.33 14.75 0.86
C SER A 147 -23.14 13.43 0.08
N TRP A 148 -24.24 12.77 -0.29
CA TRP A 148 -24.20 11.52 -1.06
C TRP A 148 -23.76 11.74 -2.52
N GLN A 149 -23.06 10.77 -3.08
CA GLN A 149 -22.63 10.78 -4.49
C GLN A 149 -23.58 9.91 -5.34
N VAL A 150 -24.59 10.54 -5.93
CA VAL A 150 -25.63 9.85 -6.73
C VAL A 150 -25.42 10.05 -8.22
N THR A 151 -25.17 8.97 -8.97
CA THR A 151 -25.11 9.00 -10.44
C THR A 151 -26.49 8.69 -11.02
N SER A 152 -27.26 9.71 -11.44
CA SER A 152 -28.59 9.52 -12.02
C SER A 152 -28.55 9.15 -13.51
N VAL A 153 -29.34 8.15 -13.93
CA VAL A 153 -29.39 7.65 -15.31
C VAL A 153 -30.85 7.49 -15.78
N ASN A 154 -31.18 8.09 -16.93
CA ASN A 154 -32.49 7.91 -17.57
C ASN A 154 -32.53 6.64 -18.42
N LEU A 155 -33.46 5.73 -18.11
CA LEU A 155 -33.66 4.44 -18.77
C LEU A 155 -34.54 4.50 -20.03
N GLU A 156 -35.21 5.61 -20.37
CA GLU A 156 -36.01 5.74 -21.61
C GLU A 156 -35.19 6.19 -22.82
N THR A 157 -34.06 6.86 -22.59
CA THR A 157 -33.16 7.35 -23.64
C THR A 157 -32.07 6.36 -24.05
N LEU A 158 -31.99 5.19 -23.39
CA LEU A 158 -30.91 4.22 -23.59
C LEU A 158 -31.29 3.11 -24.58
N THR A 159 -30.48 2.95 -25.62
CA THR A 159 -30.42 1.74 -26.44
C THR A 159 -29.73 0.61 -25.67
N GLU A 160 -29.91 -0.65 -26.09
CA GLU A 160 -29.18 -1.81 -25.54
C GLU A 160 -27.67 -1.59 -25.53
N THR A 161 -27.12 -1.07 -26.64
CA THR A 161 -25.69 -0.78 -26.79
C THR A 161 -25.20 0.30 -25.81
N ALA A 162 -26.00 1.35 -25.58
CA ALA A 162 -25.69 2.38 -24.60
C ALA A 162 -25.78 1.86 -23.16
N PHE A 163 -26.73 0.96 -22.87
CA PHE A 163 -26.86 0.33 -21.56
C PHE A 163 -25.70 -0.64 -21.25
N ILE A 164 -25.25 -1.44 -22.21
CA ILE A 164 -24.08 -2.32 -22.06
C ILE A 164 -22.81 -1.50 -21.83
N LYS A 165 -22.66 -0.36 -22.54
CA LYS A 165 -21.55 0.58 -22.32
C LYS A 165 -21.63 1.23 -20.94
N LEU A 166 -22.79 1.71 -20.52
CA LEU A 166 -23.00 2.27 -19.18
C LEU A 166 -22.58 1.27 -18.09
N LEU A 167 -23.00 0.01 -18.21
CA LEU A 167 -22.57 -1.04 -17.27
C LEU A 167 -21.05 -1.26 -17.28
N ALA A 168 -20.36 -1.02 -18.41
CA ALA A 168 -18.90 -1.05 -18.48
C ALA A 168 -18.24 0.18 -17.84
N ASP A 169 -18.84 1.37 -17.98
CA ASP A 169 -18.39 2.59 -17.32
C ASP A 169 -18.59 2.49 -15.78
N VAL A 170 -19.67 1.80 -15.34
CA VAL A 170 -19.96 1.47 -13.94
C VAL A 170 -18.97 0.45 -13.38
N ASP A 171 -18.66 -0.63 -14.12
CA ASP A 171 -17.56 -1.56 -13.77
C ASP A 171 -16.20 -0.84 -13.66
N TYR A 172 -15.89 0.05 -14.62
CA TYR A 172 -14.63 0.80 -14.63
C TYR A 172 -14.50 1.72 -13.41
N LYS A 173 -15.59 2.38 -13.02
CA LYS A 173 -15.68 3.18 -11.78
C LYS A 173 -15.81 2.33 -10.51
N LYS A 174 -16.06 1.02 -10.64
CA LYS A 174 -16.37 0.04 -9.59
C LYS A 174 -17.54 0.48 -8.69
N GLU A 175 -18.60 0.99 -9.30
CA GLU A 175 -19.83 1.44 -8.62
C GLU A 175 -20.85 0.29 -8.53
N PHE A 176 -20.69 -0.59 -7.53
CA PHE A 176 -21.50 -1.83 -7.42
C PHE A 176 -22.87 -1.66 -6.72
N GLN A 177 -23.21 -0.46 -6.26
CA GLN A 177 -24.49 -0.12 -5.61
C GLN A 177 -25.42 0.53 -6.63
N ILE A 178 -26.52 -0.14 -6.98
CA ILE A 178 -27.41 0.28 -8.09
C ILE A 178 -28.88 0.23 -7.67
N VAL A 179 -29.62 1.32 -7.93
CA VAL A 179 -31.07 1.43 -7.71
C VAL A 179 -31.82 1.40 -9.06
N ILE A 180 -32.76 0.45 -9.12
CA ILE A 180 -33.77 0.01 -10.09
C ILE A 180 -35.16 0.68 -10.10
N ASP A 181 -35.38 1.94 -10.51
CA ASP A 181 -36.73 2.56 -10.50
C ASP A 181 -37.41 2.53 -11.88
N SER A 182 -38.26 1.53 -12.10
CA SER A 182 -38.97 1.34 -13.37
C SER A 182 -40.18 0.41 -13.21
N GLU A 183 -41.05 0.39 -14.22
CA GLU A 183 -42.16 -0.56 -14.28
C GLU A 183 -41.69 -2.01 -14.49
N LEU A 184 -42.54 -2.97 -14.10
CA LEU A 184 -42.22 -4.40 -13.98
C LEU A 184 -41.64 -5.01 -15.25
N ASP A 185 -42.30 -4.78 -16.39
CA ASP A 185 -41.93 -5.43 -17.65
C ASP A 185 -40.57 -4.92 -18.16
N LYS A 186 -40.23 -3.66 -17.88
CA LYS A 186 -38.93 -3.05 -18.17
C LYS A 186 -37.83 -3.50 -17.20
N ILE A 187 -38.12 -3.69 -15.91
CA ILE A 187 -37.17 -4.32 -14.97
C ILE A 187 -36.83 -5.75 -15.41
N ASN A 188 -37.83 -6.56 -15.78
CA ASN A 188 -37.60 -7.92 -16.28
C ASN A 188 -36.66 -7.96 -17.50
N TYR A 189 -36.84 -7.03 -18.45
CA TYR A 189 -35.96 -6.88 -19.60
C TYR A 189 -34.52 -6.49 -19.20
N LEU A 190 -34.35 -5.51 -18.30
CA LEU A 190 -33.02 -5.09 -17.82
C LEU A 190 -32.30 -6.20 -17.03
N LEU A 191 -33.01 -6.95 -16.19
CA LEU A 191 -32.44 -8.09 -15.45
C LEU A 191 -31.92 -9.18 -16.40
N ASN A 192 -32.64 -9.48 -17.48
CA ASN A 192 -32.19 -10.41 -18.51
C ASN A 192 -30.91 -9.92 -19.20
N LEU A 193 -30.82 -8.62 -19.55
CA LEU A 193 -29.61 -8.03 -20.15
C LEU A 193 -28.42 -8.08 -19.19
N ILE A 194 -28.60 -7.76 -17.90
CA ILE A 194 -27.52 -7.83 -16.89
C ILE A 194 -27.03 -9.28 -16.72
N ALA A 195 -27.95 -10.25 -16.69
CA ALA A 195 -27.62 -11.67 -16.60
C ALA A 195 -26.86 -12.18 -17.84
N GLN A 196 -27.24 -11.76 -19.05
CA GLN A 196 -26.52 -12.09 -20.29
C GLN A 196 -25.07 -11.57 -20.27
N GLN A 197 -24.85 -10.37 -19.74
CA GLN A 197 -23.51 -9.78 -19.58
C GLN A 197 -22.71 -10.40 -18.42
N LYS A 198 -23.27 -11.34 -17.64
CA LYS A 198 -22.70 -11.94 -16.42
C LYS A 198 -22.29 -10.90 -15.36
N ARG A 199 -22.97 -9.74 -15.35
CA ARG A 199 -22.72 -8.60 -14.43
C ARG A 199 -23.56 -8.69 -13.15
N ASN A 200 -23.66 -9.90 -12.61
CA ASN A 200 -24.42 -10.25 -11.41
C ASN A 200 -23.53 -11.03 -10.42
N LEU A 201 -22.27 -10.60 -10.30
CA LEU A 201 -21.29 -11.06 -9.33
C LEU A 201 -21.66 -10.60 -7.90
N LYS A 202 -21.17 -11.31 -6.88
CA LYS A 202 -21.49 -11.08 -5.44
C LYS A 202 -21.15 -9.69 -4.90
N ASN A 203 -20.28 -8.94 -5.57
CA ASN A 203 -19.94 -7.56 -5.19
C ASN A 203 -21.07 -6.56 -5.52
N TYR A 204 -21.98 -6.91 -6.43
CA TYR A 204 -23.13 -6.08 -6.77
C TYR A 204 -24.25 -6.18 -5.73
N HIS A 205 -24.80 -5.02 -5.36
CA HIS A 205 -26.04 -4.90 -4.59
C HIS A 205 -27.05 -4.04 -5.37
N PHE A 206 -28.15 -4.66 -5.76
CA PHE A 206 -29.26 -4.03 -6.48
C PHE A 206 -30.45 -3.76 -5.55
N ILE A 207 -31.01 -2.55 -5.59
CA ILE A 207 -32.31 -2.24 -4.99
C ILE A 207 -33.34 -2.07 -6.12
N LEU A 208 -34.36 -2.92 -6.16
CA LEU A 208 -35.44 -2.85 -7.15
C LEU A 208 -36.60 -2.05 -6.57
N ALA A 209 -36.73 -0.79 -7.02
CA ALA A 209 -37.74 0.16 -6.57
C ALA A 209 -39.08 -0.06 -7.29
N ASN A 210 -39.69 -1.21 -7.04
CA ASN A 210 -41.02 -1.60 -7.50
C ASN A 210 -41.75 -2.37 -6.38
N GLN A 211 -43.08 -2.43 -6.42
CA GLN A 211 -43.95 -2.97 -5.34
C GLN A 211 -44.35 -4.45 -5.52
N GLY A 212 -43.88 -5.08 -6.61
CA GLY A 212 -44.09 -6.50 -6.90
C GLY A 212 -42.76 -7.24 -7.10
N PHE A 213 -41.97 -7.39 -6.05
CA PHE A 213 -40.71 -8.15 -6.10
C PHE A 213 -40.91 -9.61 -6.54
N MET A 214 -41.98 -10.26 -6.06
CA MET A 214 -42.31 -11.65 -6.39
C MET A 214 -42.87 -11.83 -7.82
N ASP A 215 -43.24 -10.73 -8.49
CA ASP A 215 -43.78 -10.73 -9.86
C ASP A 215 -42.67 -10.71 -10.93
N LEU A 216 -41.40 -10.59 -10.52
CA LEU A 216 -40.22 -10.51 -11.39
C LEU A 216 -39.64 -11.90 -11.72
N ASN A 217 -39.08 -12.06 -12.92
CA ASN A 217 -38.40 -13.29 -13.31
C ASN A 217 -36.93 -13.30 -12.85
N ILE A 218 -36.71 -13.63 -11.57
CA ILE A 218 -35.39 -13.56 -10.92
C ILE A 218 -34.56 -14.86 -11.14
N THR A 219 -35.12 -15.89 -11.79
CA THR A 219 -34.53 -17.25 -11.89
C THR A 219 -33.12 -17.31 -12.46
N GLU A 220 -32.86 -16.64 -13.60
CA GLU A 220 -31.52 -16.55 -14.20
C GLU A 220 -30.57 -15.68 -13.36
N PHE A 221 -31.11 -14.67 -12.68
CA PHE A 221 -30.35 -13.75 -11.84
C PHE A 221 -29.86 -14.41 -10.54
N GLN A 222 -30.66 -15.31 -9.97
CA GLN A 222 -30.40 -16.06 -8.73
C GLN A 222 -29.17 -16.98 -8.84
N LYS A 223 -28.84 -17.50 -10.04
CA LYS A 223 -27.76 -18.48 -10.26
C LYS A 223 -26.38 -18.03 -9.75
N LEU A 224 -26.12 -16.72 -9.69
CA LEU A 224 -24.84 -16.16 -9.24
C LEU A 224 -24.91 -15.49 -7.85
N ALA A 225 -26.06 -15.61 -7.17
CA ALA A 225 -26.33 -15.11 -5.82
C ALA A 225 -25.89 -13.64 -5.55
N PRO A 226 -26.29 -12.66 -6.39
CA PRO A 226 -26.11 -11.24 -6.08
C PRO A 226 -27.03 -10.79 -4.95
N ASN A 227 -26.64 -9.75 -4.20
CA ASN A 227 -27.52 -9.14 -3.21
C ASN A 227 -28.59 -8.32 -3.95
N VAL A 228 -29.84 -8.74 -3.88
CA VAL A 228 -30.97 -8.00 -4.47
C VAL A 228 -32.01 -7.75 -3.41
N THR A 229 -32.38 -6.50 -3.19
CA THR A 229 -33.49 -6.12 -2.32
C THR A 229 -34.59 -5.42 -3.10
N GLY A 230 -35.81 -5.43 -2.57
CA GLY A 230 -36.95 -4.77 -3.21
C GLY A 230 -38.21 -4.85 -2.35
N PHE A 231 -39.32 -4.30 -2.87
CA PHE A 231 -40.55 -4.15 -2.11
C PHE A 231 -41.66 -5.07 -2.61
N GLN A 232 -42.44 -5.58 -1.67
CA GLN A 232 -43.61 -6.41 -1.92
C GLN A 232 -44.81 -5.81 -1.18
N LEU A 233 -45.83 -5.39 -1.94
CA LEU A 233 -47.08 -4.87 -1.41
C LEU A 233 -48.07 -5.99 -1.05
N VAL A 234 -48.23 -6.98 -1.94
CA VAL A 234 -49.17 -8.10 -1.75
C VAL A 234 -48.51 -9.20 -0.93
N ASN A 235 -49.08 -9.50 0.25
CA ASN A 235 -48.55 -10.57 1.10
C ASN A 235 -49.12 -11.94 0.71
N HIS A 236 -48.35 -12.73 -0.04
CA HIS A 236 -48.76 -14.08 -0.48
C HIS A 236 -48.85 -15.11 0.66
N THR A 237 -48.44 -14.80 1.90
CA THR A 237 -48.67 -15.70 3.05
C THR A 237 -50.03 -15.50 3.70
N ASP A 238 -50.83 -14.53 3.25
CA ASP A 238 -52.19 -14.30 3.76
C ASP A 238 -53.17 -15.32 3.12
N PRO A 239 -53.95 -16.08 3.92
CA PRO A 239 -54.90 -17.05 3.39
C PRO A 239 -55.98 -16.42 2.49
N ASN A 240 -56.35 -15.15 2.68
CA ASN A 240 -57.30 -14.46 1.80
C ASN A 240 -56.69 -14.20 0.42
N VAL A 241 -55.41 -13.81 0.38
CA VAL A 241 -54.67 -13.58 -0.87
C VAL A 241 -54.47 -14.89 -1.62
N GLU A 242 -54.14 -15.98 -0.92
CA GLU A 242 -53.99 -17.30 -1.54
C GLU A 242 -55.32 -17.82 -2.08
N ARG A 243 -56.43 -17.72 -1.33
CA ARG A 243 -57.77 -18.08 -1.82
C ARG A 243 -58.15 -17.34 -3.09
N VAL A 244 -58.00 -16.01 -3.11
CA VAL A 244 -58.34 -15.19 -4.29
C VAL A 244 -57.42 -15.49 -5.49
N ASN A 245 -56.14 -15.82 -5.26
CA ASN A 245 -55.24 -16.30 -6.32
C ASN A 245 -55.69 -17.66 -6.89
N GLN A 246 -56.16 -18.59 -6.06
CA GLN A 246 -56.68 -19.89 -6.51
C GLN A 246 -57.95 -19.72 -7.35
N GLU A 247 -58.89 -18.87 -6.91
CA GLU A 247 -60.09 -18.52 -7.68
C GLU A 247 -59.73 -17.84 -9.02
N TRP A 248 -58.74 -16.94 -9.03
CA TRP A 248 -58.23 -16.29 -10.24
C TRP A 248 -57.61 -17.27 -11.24
N MET A 249 -56.88 -18.29 -10.77
CA MET A 249 -56.28 -19.32 -11.62
C MET A 249 -57.34 -20.22 -12.29
N VAL A 250 -58.52 -20.39 -11.68
CA VAL A 250 -59.62 -21.22 -12.19
C VAL A 250 -60.66 -20.44 -13.01
N PHE A 251 -60.74 -19.11 -12.85
CA PHE A 251 -61.77 -18.25 -13.45
C PHE A 251 -61.74 -18.24 -15.00
N ASP A 252 -62.46 -19.14 -15.68
CA ASP A 252 -62.43 -19.20 -17.14
C ASP A 252 -62.99 -17.93 -17.81
N SER A 253 -62.18 -17.33 -18.69
CA SER A 253 -62.59 -16.24 -19.58
C SER A 253 -62.42 -16.70 -21.02
N LYS A 254 -63.54 -16.86 -21.74
CA LYS A 254 -63.61 -17.37 -23.13
C LYS A 254 -62.75 -16.60 -24.16
N ASP A 255 -62.16 -15.47 -23.79
CA ASP A 255 -61.44 -14.55 -24.66
C ASP A 255 -59.89 -14.74 -24.64
N SER A 256 -59.29 -15.41 -23.65
CA SER A 256 -57.81 -15.45 -23.46
C SER A 256 -57.22 -16.87 -23.39
N LYS A 257 -56.32 -17.20 -24.32
CA LYS A 257 -55.65 -18.53 -24.45
C LYS A 257 -54.33 -18.69 -23.67
N ALA A 258 -53.95 -17.72 -22.83
CA ALA A 258 -52.66 -17.73 -22.14
C ALA A 258 -52.68 -18.52 -20.82
N LEU A 259 -51.59 -19.24 -20.51
CA LEU A 259 -51.40 -19.89 -19.21
C LEU A 259 -51.33 -18.82 -18.11
N ARG A 260 -52.36 -18.74 -17.28
CA ARG A 260 -52.45 -17.72 -16.22
C ARG A 260 -51.40 -17.94 -15.13
N ARG A 261 -50.84 -16.83 -14.68
CA ARG A 261 -49.93 -16.73 -13.52
C ARG A 261 -50.68 -16.09 -12.35
N ARG A 262 -50.02 -16.05 -11.18
CA ARG A 262 -50.49 -15.31 -10.00
C ARG A 262 -50.78 -13.84 -10.32
N LEU A 263 -51.65 -13.21 -9.55
CA LEU A 263 -52.03 -11.81 -9.73
C LEU A 263 -50.81 -10.89 -9.52
N LYS A 264 -50.43 -10.12 -10.57
CA LYS A 264 -49.50 -8.98 -10.43
C LYS A 264 -50.04 -7.98 -9.38
N TYR A 265 -49.15 -7.25 -8.70
CA TYR A 265 -49.57 -6.24 -7.70
C TYR A 265 -50.53 -5.16 -8.25
N THR A 266 -50.40 -4.79 -9.53
CA THR A 266 -51.31 -3.85 -10.22
C THR A 266 -52.72 -4.42 -10.40
N GLY A 267 -52.82 -5.74 -10.63
CA GLY A 267 -54.08 -6.48 -10.62
C GLY A 267 -54.69 -6.54 -9.22
N ALA A 268 -53.90 -6.84 -8.19
CA ALA A 268 -54.37 -6.81 -6.80
C ALA A 268 -54.92 -5.43 -6.39
N LEU A 269 -54.22 -4.34 -6.76
CA LEU A 269 -54.76 -2.98 -6.60
C LEU A 269 -56.07 -2.77 -7.38
N THR A 270 -56.20 -3.35 -8.57
CA THR A 270 -57.44 -3.25 -9.38
C THR A 270 -58.62 -3.97 -8.72
N TYR A 271 -58.39 -5.15 -8.14
CA TYR A 271 -59.39 -5.89 -7.36
C TYR A 271 -59.82 -5.10 -6.11
N ASP A 272 -58.85 -4.58 -5.36
CA ASP A 272 -59.08 -3.74 -4.19
C ASP A 272 -59.87 -2.46 -4.55
N GLY A 273 -59.59 -1.85 -5.70
CA GLY A 273 -60.30 -0.67 -6.19
C GLY A 273 -61.78 -0.93 -6.47
N VAL A 274 -62.14 -2.09 -7.02
CA VAL A 274 -63.55 -2.51 -7.18
C VAL A 274 -64.22 -2.68 -5.81
N THR A 275 -63.52 -3.31 -4.86
CA THR A 275 -64.00 -3.51 -3.48
C THR A 275 -64.23 -2.19 -2.74
N VAL A 276 -63.29 -1.24 -2.84
CA VAL A 276 -63.43 0.14 -2.32
C VAL A 276 -64.63 0.85 -2.95
N MET A 277 -64.78 0.76 -4.27
CA MET A 277 -65.93 1.32 -4.96
C MET A 277 -67.25 0.68 -4.53
N ALA A 278 -67.30 -0.63 -4.26
CA ALA A 278 -68.52 -1.29 -3.76
C ALA A 278 -68.86 -0.81 -2.34
N ALA A 279 -67.87 -0.81 -1.44
CA ALA A 279 -68.02 -0.36 -0.05
C ALA A 279 -68.50 1.09 0.05
N ALA A 280 -67.94 2.01 -0.74
CA ALA A 280 -68.37 3.42 -0.78
C ALA A 280 -69.86 3.57 -1.16
N PHE A 281 -70.33 2.81 -2.15
CA PHE A 281 -71.72 2.90 -2.62
C PHE A 281 -72.69 2.16 -1.68
N GLN A 282 -72.24 1.11 -0.98
CA GLN A 282 -72.97 0.56 0.16
C GLN A 282 -73.11 1.59 1.30
N ASN A 283 -72.06 2.37 1.58
CA ASN A 283 -72.09 3.39 2.64
C ASN A 283 -73.02 4.57 2.28
N LEU A 284 -72.99 5.08 1.05
CA LEU A 284 -73.96 6.08 0.56
C LEU A 284 -75.41 5.60 0.73
N ARG A 285 -75.67 4.33 0.39
CA ARG A 285 -76.99 3.71 0.56
C ARG A 285 -77.39 3.58 2.04
N LYS A 286 -76.46 3.21 2.93
CA LYS A 286 -76.70 3.17 4.39
C LYS A 286 -77.03 4.57 4.94
N GLN A 287 -76.34 5.60 4.44
CA GLN A 287 -76.58 7.01 4.78
C GLN A 287 -77.85 7.60 4.14
N ARG A 288 -78.56 6.84 3.29
CA ARG A 288 -79.75 7.25 2.52
C ARG A 288 -79.53 8.48 1.62
N ILE A 289 -78.31 8.67 1.13
CA ILE A 289 -77.98 9.73 0.17
C ILE A 289 -78.46 9.29 -1.22
N ASP A 290 -79.39 10.02 -1.82
CA ASP A 290 -79.84 9.80 -3.19
C ASP A 290 -78.84 10.41 -4.18
N ILE A 291 -78.10 9.55 -4.87
CA ILE A 291 -77.15 9.93 -5.92
C ILE A 291 -77.76 9.87 -7.33
N SER A 292 -79.06 9.59 -7.48
CA SER A 292 -79.69 9.41 -8.78
C SER A 292 -79.62 10.68 -9.66
N ARG A 293 -79.10 10.52 -10.88
CA ARG A 293 -78.90 11.65 -11.80
C ARG A 293 -80.23 12.00 -12.49
N ARG A 294 -80.77 13.18 -12.21
CA ARG A 294 -82.07 13.67 -12.73
C ARG A 294 -82.00 14.19 -14.18
N GLY A 295 -81.29 13.48 -15.05
CA GLY A 295 -81.11 13.84 -16.46
C GLY A 295 -79.83 13.31 -17.07
N ASN A 296 -79.68 13.48 -18.39
CA ASN A 296 -78.43 13.19 -19.10
C ASN A 296 -77.32 14.17 -18.65
N ALA A 297 -76.06 13.73 -18.75
CA ALA A 297 -74.93 14.49 -18.25
C ALA A 297 -74.60 15.78 -19.04
N GLY A 298 -75.10 15.89 -20.28
CA GLY A 298 -74.64 16.87 -21.25
C GLY A 298 -73.30 16.46 -21.88
N GLU A 299 -72.70 17.38 -22.62
CA GLU A 299 -71.36 17.22 -23.21
C GLU A 299 -70.28 17.57 -22.18
N CYS A 300 -69.14 16.87 -22.24
CA CYS A 300 -67.98 17.16 -21.37
C CYS A 300 -67.35 18.54 -21.64
N LEU A 301 -67.63 19.14 -22.81
CA LEU A 301 -67.14 20.45 -23.25
C LEU A 301 -68.19 21.55 -23.11
N ALA A 302 -69.26 21.32 -22.34
CA ALA A 302 -70.25 22.35 -22.02
C ALA A 302 -69.57 23.59 -21.41
N ASN A 303 -70.01 24.78 -21.82
CA ASN A 303 -69.46 26.05 -21.37
C ASN A 303 -70.59 26.97 -20.85
N PRO A 304 -70.65 27.28 -19.55
CA PRO A 304 -69.76 26.80 -18.49
C PRO A 304 -69.91 25.29 -18.24
N PRO A 305 -68.86 24.61 -17.72
CA PRO A 305 -68.95 23.19 -17.38
C PRO A 305 -69.98 22.99 -16.27
N ALA A 306 -70.85 21.99 -16.42
CA ALA A 306 -71.86 21.64 -15.42
C ALA A 306 -71.28 20.59 -14.45
N PRO A 307 -70.80 20.97 -13.25
CA PRO A 307 -70.29 20.01 -12.28
C PRO A 307 -71.42 19.12 -11.76
N TRP A 308 -71.13 17.86 -11.51
CA TRP A 308 -72.12 16.97 -10.92
C TRP A 308 -72.19 17.14 -9.40
N GLY A 309 -73.29 17.72 -8.91
CA GLY A 309 -73.46 18.08 -7.48
C GLY A 309 -73.25 16.92 -6.51
N GLN A 310 -73.76 15.72 -6.81
CA GLN A 310 -73.58 14.52 -5.97
C GLN A 310 -72.19 13.87 -6.11
N GLY A 311 -71.35 14.35 -7.03
CA GLY A 311 -69.97 13.91 -7.18
C GLY A 311 -69.12 14.15 -5.93
N ILE A 312 -69.39 15.22 -5.19
CA ILE A 312 -68.72 15.52 -3.91
C ILE A 312 -69.11 14.50 -2.83
N ASP A 313 -70.37 14.10 -2.76
CA ASP A 313 -70.82 13.11 -1.77
C ASP A 313 -70.19 11.73 -2.04
N ILE A 314 -70.01 11.37 -3.32
CA ILE A 314 -69.31 10.14 -3.73
C ILE A 314 -67.80 10.24 -3.45
N GLN A 315 -67.18 11.40 -3.69
CA GLN A 315 -65.78 11.66 -3.35
C GLN A 315 -65.52 11.48 -1.85
N ARG A 316 -66.35 12.10 -0.99
CA ARG A 316 -66.29 11.91 0.47
C ARG A 316 -66.51 10.44 0.87
N ALA A 317 -67.50 9.77 0.27
CA ALA A 317 -67.80 8.37 0.59
C ALA A 317 -66.66 7.40 0.18
N LEU A 318 -65.95 7.69 -0.91
CA LEU A 318 -64.76 6.94 -1.34
C LEU A 318 -63.57 7.15 -0.40
N GLN A 319 -63.26 8.41 -0.04
CA GLN A 319 -62.17 8.72 0.89
C GLN A 319 -62.40 8.18 2.31
N GLN A 320 -63.66 8.08 2.74
CA GLN A 320 -64.03 7.52 4.05
C GLN A 320 -63.95 5.98 4.12
N VAL A 321 -63.74 5.28 3.00
CA VAL A 321 -63.58 3.82 3.03
C VAL A 321 -62.34 3.41 3.80
N ARG A 322 -62.54 2.47 4.74
CA ARG A 322 -61.47 1.75 5.45
C ARG A 322 -61.78 0.26 5.36
N LEU A 323 -60.88 -0.51 4.76
CA LEU A 323 -61.02 -1.96 4.61
C LEU A 323 -59.66 -2.65 4.50
N GLU A 324 -59.63 -3.95 4.76
CA GLU A 324 -58.50 -4.83 4.46
C GLU A 324 -58.72 -5.46 3.07
N GLY A 325 -57.76 -5.27 2.15
CA GLY A 325 -57.78 -5.83 0.80
C GLY A 325 -56.59 -6.77 0.54
N LEU A 326 -56.40 -7.18 -0.71
CA LEU A 326 -55.26 -7.99 -1.15
C LEU A 326 -53.91 -7.27 -0.94
N SER A 327 -53.92 -5.94 -0.98
CA SER A 327 -52.78 -5.10 -0.66
C SER A 327 -52.70 -4.71 0.83
N GLY A 328 -53.43 -5.39 1.71
CA GLY A 328 -53.55 -5.08 3.15
C GLY A 328 -54.43 -3.86 3.43
N HIS A 329 -54.18 -3.17 4.54
CA HIS A 329 -55.00 -2.06 5.01
C HIS A 329 -55.09 -0.91 3.98
N ILE A 330 -56.31 -0.50 3.66
CA ILE A 330 -56.62 0.58 2.72
C ILE A 330 -57.32 1.72 3.47
N GLN A 331 -56.69 2.89 3.44
CA GLN A 331 -57.19 4.15 3.95
C GLN A 331 -56.66 5.28 3.07
N PHE A 332 -57.45 6.34 2.89
CA PHE A 332 -57.06 7.51 2.08
C PHE A 332 -56.90 8.77 2.94
N ASP A 333 -56.14 9.74 2.44
CA ASP A 333 -56.14 11.13 2.92
C ASP A 333 -57.26 11.97 2.24
N GLU A 334 -57.38 13.24 2.63
CA GLU A 334 -58.33 14.21 2.05
C GLU A 334 -58.07 14.52 0.57
N ARG A 335 -56.89 14.15 0.04
CA ARG A 335 -56.48 14.35 -1.36
C ARG A 335 -56.64 13.09 -2.21
N GLY A 336 -57.00 11.96 -1.60
CA GLY A 336 -57.17 10.66 -2.26
C GLY A 336 -55.90 9.79 -2.35
N HIS A 337 -54.80 10.14 -1.68
CA HIS A 337 -53.61 9.27 -1.58
C HIS A 337 -53.79 8.20 -0.51
N ARG A 338 -53.23 7.02 -0.73
CA ARG A 338 -53.23 5.94 0.25
C ARG A 338 -52.31 6.23 1.45
N THR A 339 -52.86 6.13 2.66
CA THR A 339 -52.16 6.30 3.94
C THR A 339 -52.24 5.03 4.80
N ASN A 340 -51.42 4.97 5.86
CA ASN A 340 -51.40 3.86 6.83
C ASN A 340 -51.33 2.46 6.17
N TYR A 341 -50.47 2.35 5.15
CA TYR A 341 -50.14 1.10 4.46
C TYR A 341 -48.84 0.51 5.01
N THR A 342 -48.60 -0.77 4.72
CA THR A 342 -47.38 -1.48 5.12
C THR A 342 -46.74 -2.08 3.87
N LEU A 343 -45.45 -1.81 3.62
CA LEU A 343 -44.70 -2.46 2.53
C LEU A 343 -43.75 -3.50 3.13
N THR A 344 -43.77 -4.73 2.62
CA THR A 344 -42.79 -5.75 3.00
C THR A 344 -41.49 -5.51 2.21
N VAL A 345 -40.35 -5.59 2.88
CA VAL A 345 -39.04 -5.59 2.21
C VAL A 345 -38.55 -7.02 2.06
N MET A 346 -38.21 -7.37 0.82
CA MET A 346 -37.75 -8.68 0.39
C MET A 346 -36.29 -8.61 -0.02
N GLU A 347 -35.57 -9.71 0.17
CA GLU A 347 -34.20 -9.92 -0.27
C GLU A 347 -34.10 -11.25 -1.03
N LEU A 348 -33.35 -11.28 -2.12
CA LEU A 348 -33.01 -12.51 -2.83
C LEU A 348 -31.88 -13.25 -2.11
N SER A 349 -32.21 -14.40 -1.52
CA SER A 349 -31.22 -15.35 -1.01
C SER A 349 -30.95 -16.46 -2.03
N HIS A 350 -29.91 -17.26 -1.81
CA HIS A 350 -29.57 -18.42 -2.62
C HIS A 350 -30.70 -19.46 -2.67
N VAL A 351 -31.49 -19.61 -1.59
CA VAL A 351 -32.70 -20.47 -1.54
C VAL A 351 -33.88 -19.86 -2.30
N GLY A 352 -33.91 -18.53 -2.46
CA GLY A 352 -35.02 -17.79 -3.05
C GLY A 352 -35.32 -16.48 -2.31
N PRO A 353 -36.40 -15.78 -2.67
CA PRO A 353 -36.80 -14.52 -2.05
C PRO A 353 -37.27 -14.72 -0.60
N ARG A 354 -36.65 -13.99 0.34
CA ARG A 354 -36.99 -13.99 1.78
C ARG A 354 -37.47 -12.62 2.25
N LYS A 355 -38.37 -12.60 3.23
CA LYS A 355 -38.80 -11.37 3.92
C LYS A 355 -37.75 -10.96 4.95
N ILE A 356 -37.22 -9.74 4.84
CA ILE A 356 -36.25 -9.16 5.79
C ILE A 356 -36.83 -8.07 6.68
N GLY A 357 -37.99 -7.52 6.34
CA GLY A 357 -38.58 -6.47 7.15
C GLY A 357 -39.91 -5.97 6.62
N TYR A 358 -40.37 -4.88 7.23
CA TYR A 358 -41.48 -4.10 6.72
C TYR A 358 -41.26 -2.62 7.00
N TRP A 359 -41.79 -1.77 6.13
CA TRP A 359 -41.87 -0.34 6.33
C TRP A 359 -43.31 0.06 6.64
N ASN A 360 -43.49 0.96 7.61
CA ASN A 360 -44.78 1.57 7.94
C ASN A 360 -44.56 3.04 8.31
N ALA A 361 -45.42 3.94 7.83
CA ALA A 361 -45.34 5.38 8.07
C ALA A 361 -45.18 5.80 9.55
N LYS A 362 -45.67 5.00 10.52
CA LYS A 362 -45.53 5.29 11.96
C LYS A 362 -44.21 4.86 12.59
N LYS A 363 -43.50 3.89 12.00
CA LYS A 363 -42.28 3.27 12.59
C LYS A 363 -41.04 3.38 11.70
N GLY A 364 -41.19 3.92 10.48
CA GLY A 364 -40.15 3.85 9.46
C GLY A 364 -39.93 2.41 8.99
N TYR A 365 -38.68 2.09 8.62
CA TYR A 365 -38.27 0.73 8.30
C TYR A 365 -38.01 -0.07 9.58
N VAL A 366 -38.71 -1.19 9.74
CA VAL A 366 -38.49 -2.15 10.83
C VAL A 366 -37.90 -3.42 10.24
N ASN A 367 -36.61 -3.65 10.53
CA ASN A 367 -35.97 -4.92 10.25
C ASN A 367 -36.67 -6.01 11.09
N THR A 368 -37.29 -6.96 10.41
CA THR A 368 -38.00 -8.10 11.01
C THR A 368 -37.35 -9.41 10.57
N ALA A 369 -36.16 -9.36 9.96
CA ALA A 369 -35.30 -10.51 9.88
C ALA A 369 -34.98 -10.87 11.33
N ASN A 370 -35.42 -12.06 11.75
CA ASN A 370 -34.87 -12.67 12.94
C ASN A 370 -33.41 -13.01 12.66
N TYR A 371 -32.54 -12.01 12.76
CA TYR A 371 -31.28 -12.15 13.48
C TYR A 371 -31.62 -12.41 14.96
N ARG A 372 -32.37 -13.50 15.23
CA ARG A 372 -32.27 -14.19 16.51
C ARG A 372 -30.79 -14.48 16.63
N THR A 373 -30.18 -13.95 17.68
CA THR A 373 -28.74 -13.77 17.85
C THR A 373 -28.01 -15.11 17.80
N THR A 374 -27.84 -15.63 16.60
CA THR A 374 -27.16 -16.87 16.34
C THR A 374 -25.67 -16.58 16.30
N VAL A 375 -25.13 -16.35 17.50
CA VAL A 375 -23.77 -16.78 17.85
C VAL A 375 -23.60 -18.24 17.44
N GLU A 376 -24.64 -19.05 17.59
CA GLU A 376 -24.74 -20.43 17.12
C GLU A 376 -24.57 -20.57 15.58
N ASP A 377 -25.41 -19.95 14.73
CA ASP A 377 -25.17 -19.86 13.26
C ASP A 377 -23.89 -19.12 12.88
N PHE A 378 -23.35 -18.22 13.72
CA PHE A 378 -22.01 -17.65 13.48
C PHE A 378 -20.97 -18.78 13.52
N PHE A 379 -21.03 -19.65 14.54
CA PHE A 379 -20.18 -20.83 14.66
C PHE A 379 -20.52 -21.95 13.65
N TYR A 380 -21.76 -22.09 13.17
CA TYR A 380 -22.11 -23.06 12.11
C TYR A 380 -21.95 -22.52 10.67
N GLY A 381 -21.90 -21.20 10.48
CA GLY A 381 -21.74 -20.53 9.17
C GLY A 381 -20.29 -20.20 8.81
N LEU A 382 -19.43 -19.90 9.80
CA LEU A 382 -17.99 -19.74 9.62
C LEU A 382 -17.29 -20.95 8.95
N PRO A 383 -17.58 -22.23 9.30
CA PRO A 383 -16.92 -23.38 8.67
C PRO A 383 -17.36 -23.63 7.22
N ASN A 384 -18.62 -23.31 6.87
CA ASN A 384 -19.20 -23.64 5.55
C ASN A 384 -18.91 -22.60 4.44
N ARG A 385 -18.44 -21.40 4.78
CA ARG A 385 -17.98 -20.41 3.78
C ARG A 385 -16.47 -20.47 3.65
N THR A 386 -15.98 -20.73 2.44
CA THR A 386 -14.58 -20.51 2.07
C THR A 386 -14.30 -19.02 1.88
N TYR A 387 -13.48 -18.44 2.73
CA TYR A 387 -13.05 -17.05 2.65
C TYR A 387 -11.83 -16.90 1.72
N ILE A 388 -11.83 -15.85 0.90
CA ILE A 388 -10.72 -15.53 0.01
C ILE A 388 -9.69 -14.68 0.76
N ILE A 389 -8.51 -15.24 0.99
CA ILE A 389 -7.36 -14.53 1.56
C ILE A 389 -6.47 -14.08 0.41
N THR A 390 -6.41 -12.76 0.16
CA THR A 390 -5.45 -12.19 -0.80
C THR A 390 -4.07 -12.04 -0.17
N THR A 391 -3.04 -12.27 -0.97
CA THR A 391 -1.63 -12.17 -0.56
C THR A 391 -0.72 -11.87 -1.77
N ILE A 392 0.56 -11.62 -1.51
CA ILE A 392 1.58 -11.28 -2.53
C ILE A 392 2.79 -12.20 -2.38
N LEU A 393 3.41 -12.61 -3.50
CA LEU A 393 4.64 -13.41 -3.48
C LEU A 393 5.84 -12.55 -3.06
N GLU A 394 6.27 -12.71 -1.81
CA GLU A 394 7.49 -12.08 -1.28
C GLU A 394 8.14 -13.01 -0.24
N ALA A 395 9.42 -13.33 -0.42
CA ALA A 395 10.15 -14.19 0.50
C ALA A 395 10.61 -13.41 1.76
N PRO A 396 10.42 -13.92 3.00
CA PRO A 396 9.93 -15.26 3.37
C PRO A 396 8.44 -15.31 3.74
N TYR A 397 7.68 -14.25 3.48
CA TYR A 397 6.26 -14.15 3.85
C TYR A 397 5.39 -15.16 3.10
N MET A 398 5.56 -15.24 1.78
CA MET A 398 4.78 -16.09 0.89
C MET A 398 5.65 -16.49 -0.29
N MET A 399 5.94 -17.79 -0.40
CA MET A 399 6.76 -18.40 -1.43
C MET A 399 6.03 -19.59 -2.03
N LEU A 400 6.38 -19.96 -3.26
CA LEU A 400 5.97 -21.26 -3.81
C LEU A 400 6.92 -22.33 -3.29
N LYS A 401 6.37 -23.48 -2.84
CA LYS A 401 7.19 -24.65 -2.53
C LYS A 401 7.95 -25.10 -3.77
N LYS A 402 9.14 -25.69 -3.59
CA LYS A 402 9.96 -26.23 -4.69
C LYS A 402 9.20 -27.23 -5.59
N ASN A 403 8.26 -27.98 -5.01
CA ASN A 403 7.43 -28.96 -5.73
C ASN A 403 5.99 -28.45 -5.95
N HIS A 404 5.77 -27.15 -6.13
CA HIS A 404 4.41 -26.55 -6.16
C HIS A 404 3.46 -27.17 -7.21
N GLU A 405 3.98 -27.79 -8.27
CA GLU A 405 3.18 -28.45 -9.32
C GLU A 405 2.51 -29.75 -8.85
N GLN A 406 3.06 -30.38 -7.80
CA GLN A 406 2.53 -31.63 -7.22
C GLN A 406 1.40 -31.39 -6.21
N PHE A 407 1.21 -30.15 -5.75
CA PHE A 407 0.21 -29.78 -4.75
C PHE A 407 -0.93 -28.98 -5.38
N VAL A 408 -2.13 -29.05 -4.79
CA VAL A 408 -3.31 -28.32 -5.25
C VAL A 408 -3.83 -27.41 -4.13
N GLY A 409 -4.36 -26.25 -4.49
CA GLY A 409 -4.92 -25.30 -3.52
C GLY A 409 -3.85 -24.60 -2.67
N ASN A 410 -4.09 -24.53 -1.35
CA ASN A 410 -3.28 -23.76 -0.40
C ASN A 410 -1.88 -24.36 -0.16
N GLU A 411 -1.75 -25.69 -0.26
CA GLU A 411 -0.50 -26.39 0.05
C GLU A 411 0.66 -26.08 -0.91
N ARG A 412 0.40 -25.43 -2.04
CA ARG A 412 1.42 -24.96 -2.99
C ARG A 412 2.31 -23.86 -2.41
N TYR A 413 1.80 -23.14 -1.41
CA TYR A 413 2.46 -22.01 -0.79
C TYR A 413 3.15 -22.42 0.52
N GLU A 414 4.24 -21.75 0.84
CA GLU A 414 4.93 -21.82 2.13
C GLU A 414 5.49 -20.45 2.52
N GLY A 415 5.59 -20.16 3.82
CA GLY A 415 6.10 -18.88 4.31
C GLY A 415 5.44 -18.43 5.60
N TYR A 416 5.94 -17.35 6.18
CA TYR A 416 5.45 -16.80 7.44
C TYR A 416 3.94 -16.44 7.37
N CYS A 417 3.49 -15.78 6.31
CA CYS A 417 2.09 -15.40 6.13
C CYS A 417 1.19 -16.60 5.79
N ALA A 418 1.73 -17.66 5.18
CA ALA A 418 0.98 -18.90 4.93
C ALA A 418 0.69 -19.65 6.24
N GLU A 419 1.68 -19.74 7.14
CA GLU A 419 1.51 -20.35 8.47
C GLU A 419 0.65 -19.46 9.38
N LEU A 420 0.82 -18.14 9.33
CA LEU A 420 -0.03 -17.19 10.06
C LEU A 420 -1.51 -17.27 9.62
N ALA A 421 -1.79 -17.37 8.32
CA ALA A 421 -3.15 -17.55 7.81
C ALA A 421 -3.79 -18.86 8.33
N SER A 422 -3.01 -19.94 8.40
CA SER A 422 -3.45 -21.23 8.93
C SER A 422 -3.80 -21.15 10.42
N GLU A 423 -2.95 -20.53 11.24
CA GLU A 423 -3.21 -20.38 12.69
C GLU A 423 -4.36 -19.40 12.98
N ILE A 424 -4.53 -18.31 12.21
CA ILE A 424 -5.71 -17.45 12.30
C ILE A 424 -6.99 -18.24 11.95
N ALA A 425 -6.98 -19.00 10.84
CA ALA A 425 -8.13 -19.80 10.42
C ALA A 425 -8.51 -20.87 11.47
N LYS A 426 -7.52 -21.51 12.08
CA LYS A 426 -7.67 -22.49 13.17
C LYS A 426 -8.20 -21.87 14.47
N HIS A 427 -7.80 -20.65 14.80
CA HIS A 427 -8.28 -19.94 15.99
C HIS A 427 -9.69 -19.36 15.85
N VAL A 428 -10.08 -18.94 14.64
CA VAL A 428 -11.40 -18.34 14.37
C VAL A 428 -12.42 -19.39 13.86
N GLY A 429 -11.97 -20.50 13.31
CA GLY A 429 -12.81 -21.62 12.87
C GLY A 429 -13.41 -21.47 11.48
N PHE A 430 -12.64 -21.02 10.48
CA PHE A 430 -13.13 -20.83 9.11
C PHE A 430 -12.30 -21.52 8.03
N SER A 431 -12.97 -21.94 6.95
CA SER A 431 -12.34 -22.48 5.73
C SER A 431 -11.79 -21.33 4.88
N TYR A 432 -10.59 -21.47 4.29
CA TYR A 432 -9.97 -20.40 3.50
C TYR A 432 -9.30 -20.88 2.21
N ARG A 433 -9.16 -19.97 1.24
CA ARG A 433 -8.38 -20.14 0.02
C ARG A 433 -7.37 -19.00 -0.10
N LEU A 434 -6.10 -19.34 -0.35
CA LEU A 434 -5.07 -18.36 -0.70
C LEU A 434 -5.19 -18.01 -2.19
N GLU A 435 -5.32 -16.73 -2.49
CA GLU A 435 -5.25 -16.18 -3.85
C GLU A 435 -4.17 -15.08 -3.92
N LEU A 436 -3.50 -15.00 -5.07
CA LEU A 436 -2.46 -13.99 -5.30
C LEU A 436 -3.10 -12.74 -5.91
N VAL A 437 -2.69 -11.57 -5.40
CA VAL A 437 -3.13 -10.27 -5.91
C VAL A 437 -2.88 -10.13 -7.41
N GLY A 438 -3.91 -9.72 -8.15
CA GLY A 438 -3.91 -9.79 -9.62
C GLY A 438 -2.90 -8.89 -10.33
N ASP A 439 -2.52 -7.75 -9.72
CA ASP A 439 -1.59 -6.77 -10.29
C ASP A 439 -0.17 -6.79 -9.68
N GLY A 440 0.07 -7.70 -8.72
CA GLY A 440 1.35 -7.81 -8.01
C GLY A 440 1.68 -6.64 -7.07
N LYS A 441 0.71 -5.82 -6.62
CA LYS A 441 0.96 -4.64 -5.78
C LYS A 441 0.32 -4.72 -4.40
N TYR A 442 0.92 -4.05 -3.43
CA TYR A 442 0.35 -3.90 -2.08
C TYR A 442 -0.95 -3.10 -2.07
N GLY A 443 -1.00 -2.05 -2.88
CA GLY A 443 -2.12 -1.13 -2.98
C GLY A 443 -1.74 0.30 -2.61
N ALA A 444 -1.87 1.16 -3.61
CA ALA A 444 -1.73 2.61 -3.56
C ALA A 444 -2.95 3.23 -4.26
N ARG A 445 -3.23 4.49 -3.93
CA ARG A 445 -4.29 5.27 -4.58
C ARG A 445 -3.71 6.03 -5.77
N ASP A 446 -4.25 5.79 -6.95
CA ASP A 446 -3.91 6.54 -8.16
C ASP A 446 -4.37 8.01 -8.00
N PRO A 447 -3.50 9.02 -8.22
CA PRO A 447 -3.87 10.42 -8.11
C PRO A 447 -4.94 10.87 -9.12
N GLU A 448 -5.00 10.30 -10.32
CA GLU A 448 -5.94 10.72 -11.37
C GLU A 448 -7.32 10.05 -11.20
N SER A 449 -7.37 8.72 -11.29
CA SER A 449 -8.64 7.99 -11.16
C SER A 449 -9.19 7.98 -9.73
N LYS A 450 -8.37 8.33 -8.73
CA LYS A 450 -8.64 8.18 -7.28
C LYS A 450 -8.92 6.75 -6.83
N MET A 451 -8.71 5.75 -7.69
CA MET A 451 -8.94 4.34 -7.42
C MET A 451 -7.79 3.71 -6.64
N TRP A 452 -8.11 2.72 -5.81
CA TRP A 452 -7.13 1.82 -5.20
C TRP A 452 -6.80 0.66 -6.14
N ASN A 453 -5.52 0.31 -6.19
CA ASN A 453 -5.00 -0.92 -6.82
C ASN A 453 -4.50 -1.91 -5.75
N GLY A 454 -3.90 -3.03 -6.17
CA GLY A 454 -3.34 -4.04 -5.27
C GLY A 454 -4.32 -4.68 -4.28
N MET A 455 -3.77 -5.33 -3.25
CA MET A 455 -4.53 -6.01 -2.19
C MET A 455 -5.52 -5.07 -1.48
N VAL A 456 -5.16 -3.79 -1.29
CA VAL A 456 -6.09 -2.78 -0.74
C VAL A 456 -7.31 -2.59 -1.65
N GLY A 457 -7.11 -2.54 -2.96
CA GLY A 457 -8.20 -2.52 -3.93
C GLY A 457 -9.09 -3.76 -3.82
N GLU A 458 -8.50 -4.95 -3.81
CA GLU A 458 -9.26 -6.21 -3.74
C GLU A 458 -10.17 -6.29 -2.49
N LEU A 459 -9.74 -5.75 -1.34
CA LEU A 459 -10.58 -5.62 -0.15
C LEU A 459 -11.67 -4.55 -0.28
N VAL A 460 -11.34 -3.36 -0.82
CA VAL A 460 -12.31 -2.25 -0.99
C VAL A 460 -13.44 -2.61 -1.97
N TYR A 461 -13.14 -3.42 -2.99
CA TYR A 461 -14.10 -3.81 -4.03
C TYR A 461 -14.76 -5.18 -3.79
N GLY A 462 -14.53 -5.81 -2.64
CA GLY A 462 -15.13 -7.11 -2.28
C GLY A 462 -14.66 -8.28 -3.14
N GLN A 463 -13.45 -8.22 -3.70
CA GLN A 463 -12.83 -9.32 -4.44
C GLN A 463 -12.13 -10.32 -3.50
N ALA A 464 -11.65 -9.86 -2.35
CA ALA A 464 -11.11 -10.68 -1.26
C ALA A 464 -11.78 -10.34 0.09
N ASP A 465 -11.87 -11.31 0.99
CA ASP A 465 -12.51 -11.15 2.30
C ASP A 465 -11.51 -10.71 3.39
N VAL A 466 -10.23 -11.08 3.26
CA VAL A 466 -9.13 -10.77 4.20
C VAL A 466 -7.82 -10.65 3.42
N ALA A 467 -6.88 -9.80 3.84
CA ALA A 467 -5.51 -9.79 3.33
C ALA A 467 -4.51 -10.17 4.44
N VAL A 468 -3.82 -11.30 4.26
CA VAL A 468 -2.73 -11.77 5.13
C VAL A 468 -1.42 -11.69 4.35
N ALA A 469 -0.72 -10.57 4.53
CA ALA A 469 0.46 -10.18 3.76
C ALA A 469 1.34 -9.20 4.57
N PRO A 470 2.58 -8.92 4.15
CA PRO A 470 3.40 -7.82 4.68
C PRO A 470 2.82 -6.44 4.27
N LEU A 471 1.62 -6.11 4.76
CA LEU A 471 0.91 -4.88 4.42
C LEU A 471 1.10 -3.84 5.54
N THR A 472 1.93 -2.83 5.29
CA THR A 472 2.16 -1.74 6.24
C THR A 472 0.87 -0.99 6.58
N ILE A 473 0.56 -0.88 7.87
CA ILE A 473 -0.55 -0.04 8.37
C ILE A 473 -0.19 1.43 8.08
N THR A 474 -1.10 2.16 7.43
CA THR A 474 -0.91 3.59 7.13
C THR A 474 -2.26 4.33 7.18
N LEU A 475 -2.23 5.60 7.58
CA LEU A 475 -3.43 6.45 7.73
C LEU A 475 -4.31 6.48 6.46
N VAL A 476 -3.70 6.50 5.27
CA VAL A 476 -4.45 6.51 3.99
C VAL A 476 -5.14 5.19 3.68
N ARG A 477 -4.63 4.06 4.19
CA ARG A 477 -5.25 2.74 4.04
C ARG A 477 -6.34 2.52 5.08
N GLU A 478 -6.10 2.91 6.33
CA GLU A 478 -7.05 2.80 7.44
C GLU A 478 -8.37 3.58 7.21
N GLN A 479 -8.34 4.61 6.36
CA GLN A 479 -9.55 5.31 5.92
C GLN A 479 -10.52 4.41 5.10
N VAL A 480 -10.01 3.41 4.38
CA VAL A 480 -10.79 2.59 3.42
C VAL A 480 -10.88 1.10 3.77
N ILE A 481 -9.97 0.57 4.60
CA ILE A 481 -9.95 -0.81 5.09
C ILE A 481 -9.63 -0.84 6.58
N ASP A 482 -10.15 -1.82 7.30
CA ASP A 482 -9.90 -1.99 8.73
C ASP A 482 -8.70 -2.92 8.98
N PHE A 483 -7.78 -2.51 9.84
CA PHE A 483 -6.64 -3.32 10.28
C PHE A 483 -6.86 -3.94 11.67
N SER A 484 -6.26 -5.11 11.87
CA SER A 484 -5.96 -5.67 13.19
C SER A 484 -4.81 -4.93 13.88
N LYS A 485 -4.59 -5.21 15.17
CA LYS A 485 -3.33 -4.88 15.85
C LYS A 485 -2.13 -5.48 15.08
N PRO A 486 -0.97 -4.80 15.07
CA PRO A 486 0.16 -5.25 14.28
C PRO A 486 0.69 -6.60 14.79
N PHE A 487 0.94 -7.54 13.88
CA PHE A 487 1.51 -8.86 14.19
C PHE A 487 3.05 -8.87 14.11
N MET A 488 3.65 -7.82 13.53
CA MET A 488 5.10 -7.66 13.42
C MET A 488 5.43 -6.17 13.42
N SER A 489 6.30 -5.75 14.35
CA SER A 489 6.85 -4.39 14.41
C SER A 489 8.12 -4.29 13.57
N LEU A 490 8.28 -3.18 12.85
CA LEU A 490 9.37 -2.93 11.90
C LEU A 490 9.56 -1.42 11.70
N GLY A 491 10.55 -1.03 10.89
CA GLY A 491 10.69 0.34 10.41
C GLY A 491 11.56 0.41 9.16
N ILE A 492 11.71 1.60 8.58
CA ILE A 492 12.67 1.81 7.50
C ILE A 492 14.08 1.62 8.06
N SER A 493 14.89 0.82 7.37
CA SER A 493 16.26 0.52 7.70
C SER A 493 17.17 0.77 6.51
N ILE A 494 18.47 0.88 6.78
CA ILE A 494 19.49 1.09 5.75
C ILE A 494 20.18 -0.25 5.49
N MET A 495 20.15 -0.70 4.23
CA MET A 495 20.96 -1.82 3.76
C MET A 495 22.17 -1.28 3.01
N ILE A 496 23.36 -1.65 3.46
CA ILE A 496 24.61 -1.43 2.73
C ILE A 496 25.24 -2.77 2.37
N LYS A 497 26.23 -2.73 1.46
CA LYS A 497 27.11 -3.87 1.25
C LYS A 497 28.02 -4.02 2.48
N LYS A 498 28.09 -5.23 3.04
CA LYS A 498 29.01 -5.54 4.13
C LYS A 498 30.46 -5.22 3.67
N PRO A 499 31.21 -4.38 4.41
CA PRO A 499 32.56 -4.03 3.99
C PRO A 499 33.44 -5.28 4.00
N THR A 500 34.14 -5.52 2.90
CA THR A 500 35.27 -6.46 2.92
C THR A 500 36.33 -5.91 3.84
N LYS A 501 36.97 -6.77 4.66
CA LYS A 501 38.09 -6.41 5.53
C LYS A 501 39.03 -5.43 4.79
N CYS A 502 39.24 -4.25 5.37
CA CYS A 502 40.05 -3.22 4.75
C CYS A 502 41.46 -3.79 4.57
N LYS A 503 41.95 -3.82 3.33
CA LYS A 503 43.36 -4.14 3.10
C LYS A 503 44.18 -3.04 3.76
N PRO A 504 45.09 -3.37 4.68
CA PRO A 504 45.91 -2.36 5.34
C PRO A 504 46.71 -1.57 4.31
N GLY A 505 46.91 -0.28 4.56
CA GLY A 505 47.67 0.59 3.67
C GLY A 505 49.14 0.15 3.56
N VAL A 506 49.84 0.62 2.53
CA VAL A 506 51.27 0.34 2.32
C VAL A 506 52.14 0.75 3.52
N PHE A 507 51.71 1.77 4.27
CA PHE A 507 52.37 2.30 5.46
C PHE A 507 51.71 1.86 6.79
N SER A 508 50.91 0.80 6.80
CA SER A 508 50.17 0.34 8.00
C SER A 508 51.04 -0.06 9.19
N PHE A 509 52.35 -0.27 8.97
CA PHE A 509 53.31 -0.45 10.05
C PHE A 509 53.54 0.83 10.88
N LEU A 510 53.11 2.01 10.42
CA LEU A 510 53.16 3.26 11.21
C LEU A 510 51.93 3.40 12.14
N ASP A 511 50.79 2.81 11.78
CA ASP A 511 49.51 2.87 12.51
C ASP A 511 49.55 2.42 14.00
N PRO A 512 50.44 1.52 14.47
CA PRO A 512 50.52 1.13 15.89
C PRO A 512 50.93 2.24 16.87
N LEU A 513 51.43 3.37 16.36
CA LEU A 513 51.72 4.58 17.13
C LEU A 513 51.04 5.79 16.46
N ALA A 514 50.38 6.62 17.27
CA ALA A 514 49.73 7.83 16.79
C ALA A 514 50.75 8.82 16.20
N TYR A 515 50.33 9.63 15.23
CA TYR A 515 51.19 10.55 14.50
C TYR A 515 51.89 11.57 15.42
N GLU A 516 51.21 11.98 16.49
CA GLU A 516 51.72 12.85 17.53
C GLU A 516 52.94 12.26 18.25
N ILE A 517 52.94 10.93 18.46
CA ILE A 517 54.05 10.21 19.11
C ILE A 517 55.26 10.19 18.17
N TRP A 518 55.06 9.94 16.87
CA TRP A 518 56.13 10.01 15.87
C TRP A 518 56.80 11.39 15.83
N MET A 519 56.02 12.47 15.87
CA MET A 519 56.57 13.84 15.95
C MET A 519 57.35 14.07 17.25
N CYS A 520 56.84 13.60 18.38
CA CYS A 520 57.56 13.67 19.67
C CYS A 520 58.88 12.88 19.66
N ILE A 521 58.93 11.71 19.03
CA ILE A 521 60.16 10.92 18.89
C ILE A 521 61.21 11.69 18.09
N VAL A 522 60.83 12.33 16.98
CA VAL A 522 61.77 13.13 16.17
C VAL A 522 62.30 14.35 16.94
N PHE A 523 61.44 15.06 17.68
CA PHE A 523 61.90 16.17 18.53
C PHE A 523 62.78 15.71 19.69
N ALA A 524 62.46 14.59 20.33
CA ALA A 524 63.28 14.01 21.39
C ALA A 524 64.65 13.56 20.88
N TYR A 525 64.69 12.91 19.71
CA TYR A 525 65.93 12.51 19.02
C TYR A 525 66.86 13.71 18.78
N ILE A 526 66.37 14.76 18.12
CA ILE A 526 67.17 15.98 17.87
C ILE A 526 67.59 16.65 19.19
N GLY A 527 66.67 16.73 20.16
CA GLY A 527 66.96 17.31 21.49
C GLY A 527 68.08 16.56 22.21
N VAL A 528 68.05 15.23 22.22
CA VAL A 528 69.09 14.38 22.83
C VAL A 528 70.41 14.49 22.06
N SER A 529 70.40 14.52 20.72
CA SER A 529 71.63 14.74 19.93
C SER A 529 72.30 16.08 20.28
N VAL A 530 71.51 17.16 20.41
CA VAL A 530 72.02 18.50 20.76
C VAL A 530 72.51 18.55 22.21
N VAL A 531 71.78 17.95 23.16
CA VAL A 531 72.21 17.89 24.57
C VAL A 531 73.50 17.09 24.72
N LEU A 532 73.64 15.95 24.03
CA LEU A 532 74.88 15.17 24.02
C LEU A 532 76.05 15.98 23.44
N PHE A 533 75.85 16.65 22.29
CA PHE A 533 76.87 17.50 21.68
C PHE A 533 77.31 18.68 22.58
N LEU A 534 76.38 19.29 23.31
CA LEU A 534 76.72 20.35 24.27
C LEU A 534 77.50 19.78 25.47
N VAL A 535 77.03 18.67 26.05
CA VAL A 535 77.67 18.03 27.20
C VAL A 535 79.08 17.53 26.85
N SER A 536 79.29 16.94 25.67
CA SER A 536 80.61 16.49 25.21
C SER A 536 81.57 17.66 24.96
N ARG A 537 81.07 18.79 24.45
CA ARG A 537 81.90 19.99 24.21
C ARG A 537 82.30 20.74 25.49
N PHE A 538 81.45 20.70 26.53
CA PHE A 538 81.67 21.38 27.81
C PHE A 538 82.34 20.52 28.88
N SER A 539 82.21 19.19 28.85
CA SER A 539 82.84 18.29 29.82
C SER A 539 84.32 18.10 29.52
N PRO A 540 85.26 18.50 30.40
CA PRO A 540 86.70 18.29 30.18
C PRO A 540 87.07 16.81 30.01
N TYR A 541 86.34 15.92 30.68
CA TYR A 541 86.58 14.47 30.69
C TYR A 541 86.25 13.71 29.39
N GLU A 542 85.80 14.41 28.33
CA GLU A 542 85.58 13.79 27.00
C GLU A 542 86.64 14.16 25.96
N TRP A 543 87.59 15.03 26.32
CA TRP A 543 88.71 15.39 25.47
C TRP A 543 89.85 14.38 25.62
N LYS A 544 90.38 13.89 24.50
CA LYS A 544 91.61 13.12 24.47
C LYS A 544 92.79 14.09 24.51
N GLY A 545 93.71 13.89 25.44
CA GLY A 545 95.12 14.15 25.17
C GLY A 545 95.72 12.86 24.63
N GLU A 546 96.57 12.95 23.62
CA GLU A 546 97.42 11.82 23.23
C GLU A 546 98.57 11.75 24.25
N GLU A 547 98.49 10.78 25.16
CA GLU A 547 99.67 10.25 25.85
C GLU A 547 100.19 9.09 24.99
N GLU A 548 101.47 9.15 24.60
CA GLU A 548 102.12 8.13 23.77
C GLU A 548 102.26 6.81 24.56
N GLU A 549 101.35 5.85 24.33
CA GLU A 549 101.53 4.47 24.80
C GLU A 549 102.52 3.74 23.88
N GLU A 550 103.82 3.83 24.21
CA GLU A 550 104.83 2.87 23.74
C GLU A 550 104.58 1.50 24.41
N GLU A 551 104.00 0.53 23.69
CA GLU A 551 104.17 -0.89 24.01
C GLU A 551 104.72 -1.68 22.81
N GLU A 552 105.58 -2.64 23.14
CA GLU A 552 106.59 -3.24 22.25
C GLU A 552 106.02 -4.34 21.34
N GLU A 553 106.37 -4.32 20.05
CA GLU A 553 106.62 -5.58 19.33
C GLU A 553 107.67 -5.38 18.21
N GLY A 554 108.93 -5.74 18.49
CA GLY A 554 110.03 -5.51 17.55
C GLY A 554 111.39 -6.07 17.93
N THR A 555 111.65 -7.35 17.62
CA THR A 555 113.01 -7.89 17.43
C THR A 555 113.02 -8.68 16.11
N LEU A 556 113.80 -8.27 15.09
CA LEU A 556 115.20 -8.70 14.94
C LEU A 556 116.00 -7.83 13.92
N ASP A 557 117.33 -7.86 14.04
CA ASP A 557 118.37 -7.52 13.04
C ASP A 557 118.63 -6.05 12.59
N SER A 558 119.53 -5.39 13.33
CA SER A 558 120.96 -5.19 12.97
C SER A 558 121.36 -5.37 11.47
N CYS A 559 122.21 -4.57 10.82
CA CYS A 559 123.08 -3.47 11.22
C CYS A 559 123.57 -2.70 9.97
N GLY A 560 124.20 -1.53 10.17
CA GLY A 560 125.06 -0.90 9.15
C GLY A 560 126.23 -0.13 9.78
N PRO A 561 127.36 0.11 9.08
CA PRO A 561 128.38 1.04 9.56
C PRO A 561 128.60 2.26 8.63
N ARG A 562 128.10 3.42 9.11
CA ARG A 562 128.84 4.67 9.43
C ARG A 562 129.73 5.33 8.35
N ARG A 563 129.30 6.51 7.81
CA ARG A 563 129.60 7.92 8.24
C ARG A 563 130.93 8.48 7.68
N PRO A 564 131.19 9.82 7.65
CA PRO A 564 130.47 10.98 8.24
C PRO A 564 129.94 11.96 7.14
N HIS A 565 129.70 13.29 7.27
CA HIS A 565 129.89 14.32 8.33
C HIS A 565 128.96 15.55 8.16
N GLN A 566 128.79 16.32 9.25
CA GLN A 566 128.45 17.76 9.36
C GLN A 566 127.02 18.27 9.04
N SER A 567 126.56 19.17 9.92
CA SER A 567 125.32 19.93 9.93
C SER A 567 125.58 21.42 9.58
N PRO A 568 124.52 22.25 9.46
CA PRO A 568 124.18 23.13 10.58
C PRO A 568 122.68 23.18 10.93
N GLN A 569 122.37 23.89 12.02
CA GLN A 569 121.07 23.94 12.70
C GLN A 569 120.00 24.76 11.95
N LYS A 570 118.73 24.42 12.20
CA LYS A 570 117.62 25.39 12.37
C LYS A 570 116.66 24.89 13.45
N GLU A 571 115.99 25.81 14.14
CA GLU A 571 115.31 25.53 15.41
C GLU A 571 114.03 24.69 15.26
N LYS A 572 113.73 23.87 16.29
CA LYS A 572 112.39 23.31 16.53
C LYS A 572 111.57 24.32 17.31
N GLU A 573 110.54 24.89 16.71
CA GLU A 573 109.44 25.50 17.46
C GLU A 573 108.59 24.40 18.13
N LYS A 574 107.95 24.75 19.24
CA LYS A 574 106.97 23.89 19.91
C LYS A 574 105.62 24.10 19.24
N GLU A 575 105.03 23.06 18.67
CA GLU A 575 103.59 23.02 18.42
C GLU A 575 102.88 22.44 19.66
N GLU A 576 101.67 22.94 19.93
CA GLU A 576 100.89 22.62 21.14
C GLU A 576 100.14 21.28 20.96
N PRO A 577 99.87 20.52 22.04
CA PRO A 577 99.12 19.27 21.93
C PRO A 577 97.66 19.52 21.50
N GLU A 578 97.27 18.93 20.37
CA GLU A 578 95.95 19.12 19.77
C GLU A 578 94.91 18.20 20.43
N TYR A 579 94.14 18.72 21.40
CA TYR A 579 93.11 17.93 22.09
C TYR A 579 91.95 17.57 21.14
N THR A 580 91.71 16.28 20.94
CA THR A 580 90.63 15.79 20.05
C THR A 580 89.38 15.35 20.81
N ASN A 581 88.20 15.53 20.21
CA ASN A 581 86.92 15.12 20.76
C ASN A 581 86.09 14.41 19.68
N ASP A 582 85.77 13.12 19.91
CA ASP A 582 85.09 12.27 18.93
C ASP A 582 83.62 12.68 18.71
N PHE A 583 83.00 13.41 19.64
CA PHE A 583 81.58 13.79 19.58
C PHE A 583 81.33 15.11 18.84
N GLY A 584 81.53 15.08 17.51
CA GLY A 584 80.98 16.11 16.62
C GLY A 584 79.44 16.09 16.55
N ILE A 585 78.83 17.10 15.92
CA ILE A 585 77.37 17.20 15.73
C ILE A 585 76.81 15.96 15.02
N PHE A 586 77.43 15.55 13.91
CA PHE A 586 77.01 14.37 13.15
C PHE A 586 77.26 13.06 13.91
N ASN A 587 78.35 12.96 14.67
CA ASN A 587 78.67 11.77 15.47
C ASN A 587 77.71 11.63 16.67
N SER A 588 77.29 12.75 17.27
CA SER A 588 76.27 12.77 18.34
C SER A 588 74.88 12.39 17.81
N LEU A 589 74.54 12.86 16.60
CA LEU A 589 73.32 12.46 15.89
C LEU A 589 73.35 10.95 15.58
N TRP A 590 74.45 10.46 15.02
CA TRP A 590 74.68 9.04 14.71
C TRP A 590 74.61 8.14 15.95
N PHE A 591 75.25 8.55 17.05
CA PHE A 591 75.16 7.86 18.34
C PHE A 591 73.72 7.72 18.82
N SER A 592 72.95 8.82 18.81
CA SER A 592 71.55 8.78 19.23
C SER A 592 70.67 7.90 18.32
N LEU A 593 71.01 7.78 17.03
CA LEU A 593 70.33 6.92 16.06
C LEU A 593 70.67 5.44 16.26
N GLY A 594 71.95 5.08 16.42
CA GLY A 594 72.39 3.71 16.68
C GLY A 594 71.89 3.17 18.02
N ALA A 595 71.79 4.05 19.03
CA ALA A 595 71.13 3.78 20.31
C ALA A 595 69.60 3.58 20.18
N PHE A 596 68.95 4.26 19.23
CA PHE A 596 67.53 4.07 18.94
C PHE A 596 67.27 2.79 18.12
N MET A 597 68.18 2.40 17.23
CA MET A 597 68.08 1.17 16.41
C MET A 597 68.59 -0.10 17.11
N GLN A 598 68.96 -0.03 18.40
CA GLN A 598 69.46 -1.17 19.20
C GLN A 598 70.74 -1.85 18.65
N GLN A 599 71.49 -1.18 17.77
CA GLN A 599 72.71 -1.73 17.15
C GLN A 599 73.99 -1.34 17.89
N GLY A 600 73.95 -0.31 18.74
CA GLY A 600 75.14 0.26 19.37
C GLY A 600 75.93 1.18 18.42
N CYS A 601 77.01 1.75 18.93
CA CYS A 601 77.97 2.58 18.18
C CYS A 601 79.36 2.39 18.80
N ASP A 602 80.41 2.51 17.98
CA ASP A 602 81.80 2.35 18.42
C ASP A 602 82.26 3.47 19.38
N ILE A 603 81.60 4.63 19.31
CA ILE A 603 81.86 5.80 20.16
C ILE A 603 80.92 5.77 21.36
N SER A 604 81.44 5.90 22.58
CA SER A 604 80.65 5.91 23.82
C SER A 604 81.01 7.09 24.73
N PRO A 605 80.02 7.73 25.41
CA PRO A 605 80.29 8.87 26.29
C PRO A 605 81.12 8.46 27.51
N ARG A 606 82.22 9.18 27.74
CA ARG A 606 83.13 8.94 28.87
C ARG A 606 82.72 9.72 30.11
N SER A 607 82.16 10.92 29.94
CA SER A 607 81.71 11.75 31.06
C SER A 607 80.53 11.15 31.80
N LEU A 608 80.46 11.37 33.12
CA LEU A 608 79.31 10.96 33.92
C LEU A 608 78.01 11.62 33.41
N SER A 609 78.09 12.89 33.03
CA SER A 609 76.96 13.65 32.46
C SER A 609 76.47 13.06 31.14
N GLY A 610 77.37 12.74 30.20
CA GLY A 610 77.02 12.11 28.92
C GLY A 610 76.45 10.71 29.10
N ARG A 611 76.98 9.92 30.06
CA ARG A 611 76.45 8.60 30.43
C ARG A 611 75.04 8.66 31.02
N ILE A 612 74.71 9.67 31.81
CA ILE A 612 73.34 9.87 32.33
C ILE A 612 72.38 10.18 31.18
N VAL A 613 72.74 11.07 30.26
CA VAL A 613 71.91 11.39 29.08
C VAL A 613 71.71 10.15 28.18
N GLY A 614 72.79 9.42 27.90
CA GLY A 614 72.73 8.16 27.15
C GLY A 614 71.90 7.07 27.83
N GLY A 615 72.01 6.91 29.15
CA GLY A 615 71.24 5.93 29.92
C GLY A 615 69.74 6.24 29.98
N VAL A 616 69.36 7.52 30.13
CA VAL A 616 67.96 7.95 30.04
C VAL A 616 67.42 7.76 28.62
N TRP A 617 68.22 8.04 27.58
CA TRP A 617 67.85 7.75 26.19
C TRP A 617 67.61 6.26 25.97
N TRP A 618 68.53 5.38 26.40
CA TRP A 618 68.34 3.92 26.30
C TRP A 618 67.08 3.41 27.01
N PHE A 619 66.74 3.94 28.19
CA PHE A 619 65.49 3.59 28.86
C PHE A 619 64.26 4.04 28.05
N PHE A 620 64.29 5.26 27.50
CA PHE A 620 63.22 5.77 26.64
C PHE A 620 63.06 4.93 25.36
N THR A 621 64.15 4.62 24.65
CA THR A 621 64.08 3.85 23.39
C THR A 621 63.61 2.41 23.62
N LEU A 622 64.03 1.77 24.71
CA LEU A 622 63.55 0.45 25.12
C LEU A 622 62.02 0.44 25.30
N ILE A 623 61.47 1.37 26.10
CA ILE A 623 60.03 1.43 26.36
C ILE A 623 59.23 1.70 25.09
N ILE A 624 59.69 2.62 24.21
CA ILE A 624 59.02 2.93 22.95
C ILE A 624 58.99 1.70 22.02
N ILE A 625 60.11 1.00 21.85
CA ILE A 625 60.19 -0.15 20.93
C ILE A 625 59.41 -1.37 21.46
N SER A 626 59.46 -1.63 22.78
CA SER A 626 58.61 -2.66 23.40
C SER A 626 57.11 -2.34 23.26
N SER A 627 56.73 -1.07 23.37
CA SER A 627 55.32 -0.65 23.17
C SER A 627 54.89 -0.77 21.71
N TYR A 628 55.75 -0.39 20.77
CA TYR A 628 55.52 -0.53 19.34
C TYR A 628 55.34 -2.01 18.93
N THR A 629 56.23 -2.91 19.40
CA THR A 629 56.14 -4.34 19.06
C THR A 629 54.89 -5.00 19.66
N ALA A 630 54.48 -4.62 20.88
CA ALA A 630 53.23 -5.06 21.48
C ALA A 630 51.99 -4.57 20.70
N ASN A 631 51.93 -3.28 20.35
CA ASN A 631 50.81 -2.72 19.60
C ASN A 631 50.74 -3.28 18.17
N LEU A 632 51.88 -3.50 17.51
CA LEU A 632 51.94 -4.10 16.17
C LEU A 632 51.39 -5.54 16.19
N ALA A 633 51.72 -6.34 17.21
CA ALA A 633 51.15 -7.69 17.36
C ALA A 633 49.62 -7.66 17.60
N ALA A 634 49.12 -6.70 18.39
CA ALA A 634 47.68 -6.51 18.59
C ALA A 634 46.96 -6.03 17.31
N PHE A 635 47.59 -5.13 16.54
CA PHE A 635 47.01 -4.60 15.31
C PHE A 635 46.93 -5.68 14.22
N LEU A 636 47.96 -6.51 14.08
CA LEU A 636 48.00 -7.62 13.12
C LEU A 636 47.04 -8.78 13.46
N THR A 637 46.56 -8.87 14.71
CA THR A 637 45.60 -9.90 15.13
C THR A 637 44.14 -9.45 15.04
N VAL A 638 43.86 -8.13 15.03
CA VAL A 638 42.49 -7.60 15.08
C VAL A 638 42.13 -6.81 13.81
N GLU A 639 41.80 -7.54 12.74
CA GLU A 639 41.23 -6.99 11.50
C GLU A 639 39.78 -6.49 11.69
N ARG A 640 39.60 -5.31 12.30
CA ARG A 640 38.26 -4.71 12.50
C ARG A 640 37.61 -4.33 11.17
N MET A 641 36.34 -4.70 11.00
CA MET A 641 35.49 -4.15 9.95
C MET A 641 34.98 -2.77 10.40
N VAL A 642 35.25 -1.72 9.62
CA VAL A 642 34.71 -0.38 9.85
C VAL A 642 33.62 -0.11 8.81
N SER A 643 32.41 0.26 9.25
CA SER A 643 31.34 0.71 8.36
C SER A 643 31.43 2.23 8.14
N PRO A 644 31.37 2.73 6.90
CA PRO A 644 31.48 4.16 6.61
C PRO A 644 30.21 4.99 6.93
N ILE A 645 29.13 4.34 7.37
CA ILE A 645 27.83 4.93 7.68
C ILE A 645 27.31 4.26 8.96
N GLU A 646 26.90 5.06 9.95
CA GLU A 646 26.21 4.56 11.14
C GLU A 646 24.71 4.89 11.11
N GLY A 647 24.30 5.98 10.44
CA GLY A 647 22.88 6.37 10.35
C GLY A 647 22.48 7.16 9.09
N ALA A 648 21.20 7.53 9.04
CA ALA A 648 20.65 8.32 7.92
C ALA A 648 21.16 9.76 7.88
N GLU A 649 21.62 10.31 9.00
CA GLU A 649 22.25 11.63 9.01
C GLU A 649 23.54 11.66 8.19
N ASP A 650 24.36 10.60 8.28
CA ASP A 650 25.62 10.51 7.56
C ASP A 650 25.34 10.49 6.07
N LEU A 651 24.40 9.62 5.64
CA LEU A 651 23.88 9.58 4.27
C LEU A 651 23.43 10.96 3.78
N ALA A 652 22.76 11.75 4.62
CA ALA A 652 22.30 13.10 4.27
C ALA A 652 23.39 14.18 4.33
N LYS A 653 24.54 13.94 4.97
CA LYS A 653 25.71 14.83 5.02
C LYS A 653 26.61 14.65 3.78
N GLN A 654 26.75 13.43 3.29
CA GLN A 654 27.63 13.05 2.17
C GLN A 654 26.89 12.88 0.82
N THR A 655 27.65 12.73 -0.28
CA THR A 655 27.11 12.51 -1.64
C THR A 655 27.83 11.41 -2.44
N GLU A 656 28.81 10.70 -1.87
CA GLU A 656 29.56 9.64 -2.57
C GLU A 656 28.76 8.33 -2.69
N ILE A 657 28.03 8.00 -1.63
CA ILE A 657 27.17 6.83 -1.52
C ILE A 657 25.74 7.29 -1.84
N ALA A 658 25.26 6.94 -3.04
CA ALA A 658 23.89 7.22 -3.43
C ALA A 658 22.90 6.35 -2.64
N TYR A 659 21.68 6.83 -2.44
CA TYR A 659 20.65 6.07 -1.73
C TYR A 659 19.26 6.24 -2.36
N GLY A 660 18.42 5.21 -2.23
CA GLY A 660 17.07 5.21 -2.82
C GLY A 660 16.15 4.16 -2.21
N THR A 661 14.88 4.20 -2.62
CA THR A 661 13.78 3.36 -2.12
C THR A 661 13.13 2.57 -3.26
N LEU A 662 12.27 1.62 -2.91
CA LEU A 662 11.30 1.03 -3.84
C LEU A 662 10.39 2.12 -4.45
N ASP A 663 10.07 2.01 -5.74
CA ASP A 663 9.10 2.88 -6.41
C ASP A 663 7.66 2.47 -6.05
N GLY A 664 6.76 3.46 -5.89
CA GLY A 664 5.38 3.23 -5.43
C GLY A 664 5.21 2.68 -4.00
N GLY A 665 6.30 2.44 -3.26
CA GLY A 665 6.26 1.89 -1.90
C GLY A 665 5.89 2.88 -0.79
N SER A 666 5.49 2.37 0.38
CA SER A 666 5.19 3.16 1.59
C SER A 666 6.38 4.02 2.03
N THR A 667 7.61 3.50 1.89
CA THR A 667 8.87 4.21 2.15
C THR A 667 9.05 5.45 1.27
N LYS A 668 8.70 5.38 -0.03
CA LYS A 668 8.80 6.53 -0.95
C LYS A 668 7.85 7.66 -0.52
N GLU A 669 6.60 7.30 -0.22
CA GLU A 669 5.59 8.28 0.21
C GLU A 669 5.87 8.82 1.62
N PHE A 670 6.54 8.06 2.50
CA PHE A 670 7.06 8.55 3.78
C PHE A 670 8.06 9.69 3.59
N PHE A 671 9.12 9.50 2.80
CA PHE A 671 10.10 10.56 2.55
C PHE A 671 9.48 11.78 1.87
N LYS A 672 8.54 11.57 0.93
CA LYS A 672 7.80 12.63 0.24
C LYS A 672 6.87 13.46 1.15
N ARG A 673 6.37 12.90 2.26
CA ARG A 673 5.48 13.58 3.22
C ARG A 673 6.16 14.00 4.51
N SER A 674 7.40 13.56 4.74
CA SER A 674 8.13 13.85 5.97
C SER A 674 8.42 15.34 6.11
N LYS A 675 8.31 15.85 7.34
CA LYS A 675 8.65 17.24 7.72
C LYS A 675 9.92 17.33 8.57
N ILE A 676 10.66 16.23 8.70
CA ILE A 676 11.92 16.18 9.45
C ILE A 676 13.03 16.61 8.48
N ALA A 677 13.79 17.65 8.84
CA ALA A 677 14.76 18.30 7.94
C ALA A 677 15.78 17.33 7.30
N VAL A 678 16.25 16.32 8.05
CA VAL A 678 17.14 15.26 7.52
C VAL A 678 16.45 14.48 6.39
N PHE A 679 15.21 14.04 6.61
CA PHE A 679 14.43 13.26 5.64
C PHE A 679 13.94 14.10 4.46
N GLU A 680 13.67 15.39 4.65
CA GLU A 680 13.35 16.33 3.58
C GLU A 680 14.57 16.60 2.68
N LYS A 681 15.77 16.73 3.26
CA LYS A 681 17.04 16.79 2.51
C LYS A 681 17.27 15.49 1.73
N MET A 682 17.05 14.33 2.36
CA MET A 682 17.14 13.03 1.67
C MET A 682 16.14 12.89 0.53
N TRP A 683 14.89 13.33 0.71
CA TRP A 683 13.88 13.33 -0.34
C TRP A 683 14.25 14.25 -1.50
N SER A 684 14.76 15.44 -1.19
CA SER A 684 15.21 16.41 -2.19
C SER A 684 16.34 15.83 -3.05
N TYR A 685 17.33 15.20 -2.43
CA TYR A 685 18.40 14.44 -3.11
C TYR A 685 17.84 13.30 -3.97
N MET A 686 16.97 12.45 -3.42
CA MET A 686 16.38 11.33 -4.18
C MET A 686 15.53 11.79 -5.38
N ARG A 687 14.95 13.00 -5.31
CA ARG A 687 14.19 13.61 -6.41
C ARG A 687 15.07 14.28 -7.46
N SER A 688 16.25 14.81 -7.08
CA SER A 688 17.14 15.57 -7.99
C SER A 688 18.26 14.74 -8.61
N THR A 689 18.47 13.49 -8.17
CA THR A 689 19.60 12.66 -8.61
C THR A 689 19.29 11.90 -9.89
N GLU A 690 20.11 12.10 -10.92
CA GLU A 690 20.15 11.31 -12.15
C GLU A 690 21.46 10.49 -12.19
N PRO A 691 21.43 9.19 -12.58
CA PRO A 691 20.26 8.39 -12.94
C PRO A 691 19.41 8.01 -11.72
N SER A 692 18.12 7.70 -11.96
CA SER A 692 17.13 7.38 -10.91
C SER A 692 17.68 6.46 -9.81
N VAL A 693 17.56 6.91 -8.57
CA VAL A 693 17.91 6.12 -7.38
C VAL A 693 16.81 5.13 -6.97
N PHE A 694 15.59 5.29 -7.49
CA PHE A 694 14.46 4.40 -7.23
C PHE A 694 14.59 3.09 -8.02
N VAL A 695 14.08 1.99 -7.46
CA VAL A 695 14.05 0.66 -8.07
C VAL A 695 12.63 0.13 -8.14
N LYS A 696 12.31 -0.74 -9.11
CA LYS A 696 10.94 -1.23 -9.32
C LYS A 696 10.57 -2.37 -8.38
N ASN A 697 11.54 -3.24 -8.07
CA ASN A 697 11.33 -4.45 -7.27
C ASN A 697 12.38 -4.58 -6.14
N THR A 698 12.02 -5.19 -5.01
CA THR A 698 12.95 -5.40 -3.88
C THR A 698 14.25 -6.14 -4.27
N PRO A 699 14.22 -7.24 -5.07
CA PRO A 699 15.44 -7.91 -5.51
C PRO A 699 16.37 -7.05 -6.39
N GLU A 700 15.82 -6.09 -7.14
CA GLU A 700 16.60 -5.14 -7.95
C GLU A 700 17.43 -4.20 -7.06
N GLY A 701 16.81 -3.67 -5.99
CA GLY A 701 17.49 -2.86 -4.97
C GLY A 701 18.63 -3.61 -4.29
N VAL A 702 18.38 -4.85 -3.85
CA VAL A 702 19.42 -5.72 -3.27
C VAL A 702 20.56 -5.96 -4.26
N LEU A 703 20.25 -6.31 -5.51
CA LEU A 703 21.27 -6.53 -6.55
C LEU A 703 22.10 -5.26 -6.82
N ARG A 704 21.47 -4.07 -6.79
CA ARG A 704 22.13 -2.77 -6.96
C ARG A 704 23.13 -2.50 -5.83
N VAL A 705 22.78 -2.75 -4.57
CA VAL A 705 23.71 -2.65 -3.42
C VAL A 705 24.91 -3.60 -3.60
N ARG A 706 24.64 -4.87 -3.91
CA ARG A 706 25.68 -5.90 -4.09
C ARG A 706 26.68 -5.54 -5.20
N LYS A 707 26.20 -5.00 -6.32
CA LYS A 707 27.01 -4.58 -7.48
C LYS A 707 27.79 -3.28 -7.25
N SER A 708 27.23 -2.32 -6.51
CA SER A 708 27.80 -0.96 -6.36
C SER A 708 29.03 -0.85 -5.45
N LYS A 709 29.57 -1.97 -4.94
CA LYS A 709 30.78 -2.03 -4.10
C LYS A 709 30.78 -1.02 -2.92
N GLY A 710 29.62 -0.81 -2.29
CA GLY A 710 29.46 0.14 -1.17
C GLY A 710 29.05 1.57 -1.55
N LYS A 711 29.04 1.94 -2.85
CA LYS A 711 28.61 3.27 -3.33
C LYS A 711 27.09 3.43 -3.51
N TYR A 712 26.29 2.45 -3.07
CA TYR A 712 24.83 2.56 -3.05
C TYR A 712 24.26 1.89 -1.80
N ALA A 713 23.40 2.62 -1.08
CA ALA A 713 22.63 2.14 0.06
C ALA A 713 21.13 2.03 -0.33
N TYR A 714 20.45 0.99 0.14
CA TYR A 714 19.04 0.76 -0.17
C TYR A 714 18.19 0.90 1.08
N LEU A 715 17.11 1.67 0.97
CA LEU A 715 16.19 1.99 2.08
C LEU A 715 14.94 1.11 1.97
N LEU A 716 14.83 0.14 2.88
CA LEU A 716 13.74 -0.85 2.93
C LEU A 716 13.32 -1.20 4.35
N GLU A 717 12.19 -1.88 4.49
CA GLU A 717 11.65 -2.32 5.79
C GLU A 717 12.61 -3.32 6.48
N SER A 718 12.80 -3.15 7.80
CA SER A 718 13.85 -3.80 8.60
C SER A 718 13.75 -5.33 8.61
N SER A 719 12.54 -5.85 8.58
CA SER A 719 12.25 -7.28 8.47
C SER A 719 12.84 -7.89 7.19
N MET A 720 12.74 -7.20 6.05
CA MET A 720 13.29 -7.68 4.79
C MET A 720 14.82 -7.44 4.70
N ASN A 721 15.35 -6.44 5.40
CA ASN A 721 16.80 -6.25 5.52
C ASN A 721 17.45 -7.38 6.36
N GLU A 722 16.90 -7.66 7.54
CA GLU A 722 17.27 -8.79 8.42
C GLU A 722 17.19 -10.13 7.67
N TYR A 723 16.21 -10.30 6.79
CA TYR A 723 16.08 -11.51 5.96
C TYR A 723 17.20 -11.66 4.92
N ILE A 724 17.50 -10.60 4.17
CA ILE A 724 18.48 -10.64 3.08
C ILE A 724 19.91 -10.77 3.62
N GLU A 725 20.19 -10.23 4.81
CA GLU A 725 21.43 -10.46 5.55
C GLU A 725 21.67 -11.95 5.86
N GLN A 726 20.62 -12.73 6.10
CA GLN A 726 20.69 -14.18 6.35
C GLN A 726 20.73 -15.05 5.08
N ARG A 727 20.82 -14.43 3.89
CA ARG A 727 20.86 -15.14 2.59
C ARG A 727 22.22 -15.03 1.92
N LYS A 728 22.64 -16.11 1.24
CA LYS A 728 23.90 -16.14 0.50
C LYS A 728 23.95 -15.01 -0.57
N PRO A 729 25.12 -14.38 -0.79
CA PRO A 729 26.44 -14.70 -0.23
C PRO A 729 26.78 -13.96 1.08
N CYS A 730 25.80 -13.56 1.90
CA CYS A 730 26.01 -12.90 3.20
C CYS A 730 26.79 -11.57 3.10
N ASP A 731 26.58 -10.84 1.99
CA ASP A 731 27.35 -9.65 1.59
C ASP A 731 26.61 -8.32 1.82
N THR A 732 25.47 -8.35 2.50
CA THR A 732 24.68 -7.18 2.94
C THR A 732 24.65 -7.11 4.45
N MET A 733 24.50 -5.91 5.00
CA MET A 733 24.29 -5.69 6.43
C MET A 733 23.30 -4.55 6.68
N LYS A 734 22.53 -4.67 7.76
CA LYS A 734 21.76 -3.56 8.33
C LYS A 734 22.71 -2.60 9.06
N VAL A 735 22.56 -1.29 8.84
CA VAL A 735 23.24 -0.24 9.62
C VAL A 735 22.26 0.71 10.26
N GLY A 736 22.60 1.15 11.47
CA GLY A 736 21.79 2.05 12.29
C GLY A 736 20.53 1.42 12.88
N GLY A 737 19.82 2.23 13.67
CA GLY A 737 18.46 1.92 14.11
C GLY A 737 17.43 2.06 12.99
N ASN A 738 16.19 1.65 13.26
CA ASN A 738 15.07 1.93 12.37
C ASN A 738 14.72 3.43 12.40
N LEU A 739 14.42 4.02 11.24
CA LEU A 739 14.14 5.46 11.09
C LEU A 739 12.71 5.86 11.52
N ASP A 740 11.82 4.87 11.61
CA ASP A 740 10.44 5.03 12.07
C ASP A 740 9.95 3.76 12.79
N SER A 741 8.75 3.84 13.37
CA SER A 741 8.06 2.71 14.01
C SER A 741 6.79 2.42 13.23
N LYS A 742 6.77 1.27 12.55
CA LYS A 742 5.69 0.75 11.70
C LYS A 742 5.32 -0.66 12.15
N GLY A 743 4.22 -1.17 11.63
CA GLY A 743 3.90 -2.58 11.73
C GLY A 743 3.08 -3.08 10.54
N TYR A 744 3.15 -4.40 10.32
CA TYR A 744 2.19 -5.09 9.47
C TYR A 744 0.98 -5.51 10.29
N GLY A 745 -0.21 -5.32 9.73
CA GLY A 745 -1.47 -5.81 10.30
C GLY A 745 -2.23 -6.63 9.26
N VAL A 746 -3.01 -7.60 9.73
CA VAL A 746 -4.00 -8.28 8.88
C VAL A 746 -5.09 -7.26 8.55
N ALA A 747 -5.43 -7.13 7.27
CA ALA A 747 -6.45 -6.19 6.80
C ALA A 747 -7.75 -6.89 6.42
N THR A 748 -8.86 -6.20 6.63
CA THR A 748 -10.23 -6.64 6.32
C THR A 748 -11.01 -5.50 5.66
N PRO A 749 -12.04 -5.79 4.85
CA PRO A 749 -12.96 -4.77 4.36
C PRO A 749 -13.57 -3.99 5.52
N LYS A 750 -13.79 -2.70 5.32
CA LYS A 750 -14.27 -1.81 6.38
C LYS A 750 -15.63 -2.27 6.92
N GLY A 751 -15.76 -2.41 8.24
CA GLY A 751 -16.97 -2.96 8.87
C GLY A 751 -17.16 -4.47 8.74
N SER A 752 -16.16 -5.22 8.25
CA SER A 752 -16.25 -6.68 8.14
C SER A 752 -16.42 -7.37 9.51
N PRO A 753 -17.32 -8.36 9.63
CA PRO A 753 -17.51 -9.10 10.88
C PRO A 753 -16.27 -9.91 11.29
N LEU A 754 -15.34 -10.18 10.36
CA LEU A 754 -14.08 -10.88 10.65
C LEU A 754 -13.08 -10.02 11.43
N ARG A 755 -13.21 -8.69 11.42
CA ARG A 755 -12.27 -7.76 12.05
C ARG A 755 -12.01 -8.10 13.51
N ASN A 756 -13.06 -8.25 14.32
CA ASN A 756 -12.93 -8.46 15.76
C ASN A 756 -12.38 -9.86 16.10
N PRO A 757 -12.89 -10.98 15.53
CA PRO A 757 -12.30 -12.30 15.71
C PRO A 757 -10.83 -12.39 15.28
N VAL A 758 -10.48 -11.86 14.10
CA VAL A 758 -9.09 -11.87 13.61
C VAL A 758 -8.18 -11.02 14.50
N ASN A 759 -8.64 -9.86 14.96
CA ASN A 759 -7.87 -9.01 15.86
C ASN A 759 -7.60 -9.70 17.22
N LEU A 760 -8.59 -10.38 17.79
CA LEU A 760 -8.42 -11.17 19.02
C LEU A 760 -7.52 -12.39 18.80
N ALA A 761 -7.61 -13.06 17.64
CA ALA A 761 -6.72 -14.16 17.29
C ALA A 761 -5.26 -13.68 17.20
N VAL A 762 -4.97 -12.57 16.50
CA VAL A 762 -3.61 -12.00 16.40
C VAL A 762 -3.03 -11.66 17.77
N LEU A 763 -3.83 -11.06 18.67
CA LEU A 763 -3.39 -10.78 20.04
C LEU A 763 -3.06 -12.06 20.80
N LYS A 764 -3.90 -13.10 20.71
CA LYS A 764 -3.66 -14.40 21.37
C LYS A 764 -2.41 -15.12 20.83
N LEU A 765 -2.16 -15.04 19.52
CA LEU A 765 -0.94 -15.59 18.91
C LEU A 765 0.33 -14.86 19.36
N ASN A 766 0.22 -13.55 19.67
CA ASN A 766 1.30 -12.74 20.23
C ASN A 766 1.55 -13.10 21.71
N GLU A 767 0.50 -13.15 22.54
CA GLU A 767 0.58 -13.54 23.96
C GLU A 767 1.15 -14.96 24.17
N GLN A 768 0.92 -15.86 23.22
CA GLN A 768 1.47 -17.22 23.23
C GLN A 768 2.92 -17.31 22.71
N GLY A 769 3.53 -16.20 22.26
CA GLY A 769 4.86 -16.19 21.66
C GLY A 769 4.96 -16.94 20.31
N LEU A 770 3.82 -17.27 19.68
CA LEU A 770 3.83 -18.02 18.42
C LEU A 770 4.35 -17.16 17.26
N LEU A 771 4.07 -15.86 17.26
CA LEU A 771 4.56 -14.93 16.24
C LEU A 771 6.09 -14.83 16.26
N ASP A 772 6.71 -14.78 17.44
CA ASP A 772 8.17 -14.79 17.58
C ASP A 772 8.78 -16.13 17.15
N LYS A 773 8.15 -17.25 17.53
CA LYS A 773 8.55 -18.58 17.07
C LYS A 773 8.51 -18.71 15.54
N LEU A 774 7.46 -18.18 14.91
CA LEU A 774 7.34 -18.12 13.45
C LEU A 774 8.39 -17.19 12.83
N LYS A 775 8.68 -16.03 13.44
CA LYS A 775 9.74 -15.12 12.96
C LYS A 775 11.10 -15.82 12.99
N ASN A 776 11.48 -16.43 14.12
CA ASN A 776 12.75 -17.13 14.24
C ASN A 776 12.90 -18.25 13.22
N ARG A 777 11.84 -19.05 13.02
CA ARG A 777 11.82 -20.15 12.04
C ARG A 777 12.03 -19.71 10.59
N TRP A 778 11.45 -18.59 10.18
CA TRP A 778 11.50 -18.13 8.78
C TRP A 778 12.67 -17.18 8.47
N TRP A 779 13.27 -16.54 9.48
CA TRP A 779 14.43 -15.65 9.33
C TRP A 779 15.77 -16.30 9.72
N TYR A 780 15.84 -16.97 10.88
CA TYR A 780 17.11 -17.42 11.47
C TYR A 780 17.32 -18.93 11.31
N ASP A 781 16.34 -19.77 11.67
CA ASP A 781 16.48 -21.24 11.58
C ASP A 781 16.63 -21.72 10.12
N LYS A 782 15.99 -21.00 9.18
CA LYS A 782 16.12 -21.18 7.73
C LYS A 782 17.15 -20.22 7.09
N GLY A 783 18.00 -19.59 7.90
CA GLY A 783 19.14 -18.79 7.45
C GLY A 783 20.17 -19.64 6.72
N GLU A 784 20.74 -19.12 5.64
CA GLU A 784 21.82 -19.77 4.89
C GLU A 784 23.21 -19.27 5.29
N CYS A 785 23.23 -18.13 5.97
CA CYS A 785 24.40 -17.55 6.61
C CYS A 785 24.47 -18.10 8.04
N GLY A 786 25.64 -18.63 8.44
CA GLY A 786 25.83 -19.14 9.79
C GLY A 786 25.68 -18.04 10.85
N VAL A 787 25.28 -18.43 12.05
CA VAL A 787 25.32 -17.56 13.24
C VAL A 787 26.79 -17.22 13.49
N GLY A 788 27.15 -15.96 13.27
CA GLY A 788 28.56 -15.57 13.10
C GLY A 788 28.98 -15.73 11.64
N GLY A 789 29.03 -14.59 10.92
CA GLY A 789 29.32 -14.57 9.50
C GLY A 789 30.78 -14.92 9.20
N GLY A 790 31.07 -16.21 9.05
CA GLY A 790 32.37 -16.67 8.59
C GLY A 790 33.46 -16.65 9.66
N ASP A 791 33.14 -17.08 10.89
CA ASP A 791 34.15 -17.69 11.77
C ASP A 791 34.57 -19.04 11.18
N ALA A 792 35.29 -18.94 10.06
CA ALA A 792 36.06 -20.03 9.52
C ALA A 792 37.10 -20.40 10.57
N LYS A 793 37.02 -21.65 11.06
CA LYS A 793 38.04 -22.34 11.87
C LYS A 793 39.41 -21.69 11.71
N ASP A 794 39.96 -21.16 12.80
CA ASP A 794 41.16 -20.33 12.85
C ASP A 794 42.23 -20.76 11.84
N LYS A 795 42.18 -20.12 10.67
CA LYS A 795 43.34 -20.07 9.78
C LYS A 795 44.21 -18.97 10.33
N THR A 796 45.20 -19.36 11.12
CA THR A 796 46.33 -18.53 11.53
C THR A 796 46.78 -17.71 10.33
N SER A 797 46.46 -16.42 10.36
CA SER A 797 46.49 -15.59 9.16
C SER A 797 47.95 -15.26 8.86
N ALA A 798 48.49 -15.88 7.81
CA ALA A 798 49.87 -15.65 7.38
C ALA A 798 50.06 -14.17 7.03
N LEU A 799 51.15 -13.58 7.52
CA LEU A 799 51.48 -12.18 7.28
C LEU A 799 51.65 -11.93 5.77
N SER A 800 50.73 -11.14 5.19
CA SER A 800 50.73 -10.89 3.75
C SER A 800 51.75 -9.84 3.34
N LEU A 801 52.40 -10.03 2.17
CA LEU A 801 53.43 -9.13 1.64
C LEU A 801 52.96 -7.66 1.56
N SER A 802 51.66 -7.40 1.34
CA SER A 802 51.08 -6.06 1.34
C SER A 802 51.31 -5.28 2.64
N ASN A 803 51.42 -5.96 3.78
CA ASN A 803 51.58 -5.33 5.09
C ASN A 803 53.04 -4.89 5.32
N VAL A 804 54.00 -5.48 4.60
CA VAL A 804 55.44 -5.24 4.73
C VAL A 804 56.01 -4.47 3.51
N ALA A 805 55.22 -4.34 2.44
CA ALA A 805 55.64 -3.71 1.18
C ALA A 805 56.22 -2.30 1.35
N GLY A 806 55.66 -1.47 2.26
CA GLY A 806 56.19 -0.13 2.53
C GLY A 806 57.62 -0.12 3.09
N VAL A 807 58.00 -1.15 3.85
CA VAL A 807 59.36 -1.29 4.38
C VAL A 807 60.37 -1.52 3.25
N PHE A 808 60.00 -2.34 2.24
CA PHE A 808 60.82 -2.54 1.04
C PHE A 808 60.95 -1.27 0.20
N TYR A 809 59.89 -0.46 0.08
CA TYR A 809 59.96 0.82 -0.64
C TYR A 809 60.90 1.81 0.06
N ILE A 810 60.88 1.88 1.39
CA ILE A 810 61.82 2.72 2.16
C ILE A 810 63.26 2.23 1.99
N LEU A 811 63.51 0.91 2.03
CA LEU A 811 64.84 0.34 1.82
C LEU A 811 65.41 0.69 0.43
N ILE A 812 64.63 0.49 -0.64
CA ILE A 812 65.05 0.81 -2.01
C ILE A 812 65.27 2.32 -2.18
N GLY A 813 64.38 3.15 -1.61
CA GLY A 813 64.55 4.60 -1.62
C GLY A 813 65.80 5.07 -0.89
N GLY A 814 66.11 4.47 0.26
CA GLY A 814 67.33 4.74 1.03
C GLY A 814 68.61 4.37 0.29
N LEU A 815 68.65 3.20 -0.34
CA LEU A 815 69.78 2.77 -1.18
C LEU A 815 69.99 3.69 -2.38
N GLY A 816 68.92 4.09 -3.07
CA GLY A 816 68.98 5.05 -4.17
C GLY A 816 69.47 6.44 -3.73
N LEU A 817 69.01 6.92 -2.57
CA LEU A 817 69.47 8.19 -2.00
C LEU A 817 70.95 8.14 -1.61
N ALA A 818 71.40 7.06 -0.95
CA ALA A 818 72.81 6.88 -0.58
C ALA A 818 73.72 6.84 -1.81
N MET A 819 73.31 6.12 -2.86
CA MET A 819 74.05 6.08 -4.13
C MET A 819 74.12 7.46 -4.80
N MET A 820 73.03 8.23 -4.77
CA MET A 820 73.01 9.60 -5.28
C MET A 820 73.94 10.54 -4.49
N VAL A 821 73.95 10.46 -3.16
CA VAL A 821 74.85 11.26 -2.31
C VAL A 821 76.31 10.91 -2.60
N ALA A 822 76.66 9.62 -2.65
CA ALA A 822 78.02 9.18 -2.99
C ALA A 822 78.48 9.66 -4.38
N LEU A 823 77.59 9.66 -5.39
CA LEU A 823 77.87 10.23 -6.71
C LEU A 823 78.09 11.75 -6.65
N VAL A 824 77.29 12.47 -5.87
CA VAL A 824 77.44 13.93 -5.68
C VAL A 824 78.76 14.26 -4.95
N GLU A 825 79.09 13.53 -3.89
CA GLU A 825 80.37 13.67 -3.17
C GLU A 825 81.56 13.38 -4.08
N PHE A 826 81.52 12.30 -4.85
CA PHE A 826 82.55 11.96 -5.83
C PHE A 826 82.71 13.06 -6.88
N CYS A 827 81.61 13.55 -7.48
CA CYS A 827 81.65 14.66 -8.43
C CYS A 827 82.16 15.97 -7.80
N TYR A 828 81.81 16.26 -6.55
CA TYR A 828 82.24 17.46 -5.84
C TYR A 828 83.74 17.42 -5.51
N LYS A 829 84.21 16.32 -4.90
CA LYS A 829 85.63 16.10 -4.59
C LYS A 829 86.48 16.07 -5.86
N SER A 830 86.03 15.37 -6.90
CA SER A 830 86.70 15.32 -8.22
C SER A 830 86.81 16.72 -8.86
N ARG A 831 85.79 17.59 -8.73
CA ARG A 831 85.88 18.99 -9.20
C ARG A 831 86.90 19.81 -8.40
N ILE A 832 86.95 19.65 -7.07
CA ILE A 832 87.92 20.35 -6.21
C ILE A 832 89.35 19.89 -6.50
N GLU A 833 89.58 18.59 -6.65
CA GLU A 833 90.88 18.03 -7.01
C GLU A 833 91.30 18.43 -8.44
N SER A 834 90.36 18.47 -9.39
CA SER A 834 90.61 19.02 -10.74
C SER A 834 90.99 20.51 -10.70
N GLN A 835 90.41 21.31 -9.79
CA GLN A 835 90.83 22.70 -9.58
C GLN A 835 92.22 22.80 -8.92
N ARG A 836 92.54 21.99 -7.90
CA ARG A 836 93.89 21.92 -7.33
C ARG A 836 94.93 21.52 -8.38
N MET A 837 94.65 20.51 -9.20
CA MET A 837 95.57 20.09 -10.29
C MET A 837 95.70 21.16 -11.39
N LYS A 838 94.67 21.97 -11.66
CA LYS A 838 94.79 23.14 -12.57
C LYS A 838 95.64 24.28 -11.99
N VAL A 839 95.76 24.39 -10.67
CA VAL A 839 96.69 25.34 -10.02
C VAL A 839 98.12 24.81 -10.07
N SER A 840 98.34 23.51 -9.83
CA SER A 840 99.67 22.90 -9.92
C SER A 840 100.20 22.79 -11.36
N GLY A 841 99.34 22.45 -12.32
CA GLY A 841 99.68 22.23 -13.73
C GLY A 841 100.11 23.46 -14.52
N ARG A 842 100.15 24.66 -13.90
CA ARG A 842 100.70 25.88 -14.51
C ARG A 842 102.20 26.08 -14.23
N VAL A 843 102.81 25.23 -13.41
CA VAL A 843 104.24 25.31 -13.03
C VAL A 843 105.09 24.25 -13.76
N GLU A 844 104.54 23.07 -14.08
CA GLU A 844 105.27 21.97 -14.74
C GLU A 844 105.23 22.00 -16.29
N SER A 845 105.06 23.17 -16.90
CA SER A 845 105.11 23.32 -18.37
C SER A 845 106.54 23.33 -18.95
N PHE A 846 107.55 22.98 -18.15
CA PHE A 846 108.98 23.06 -18.48
C PHE A 846 109.77 21.88 -17.89
N LEU A 847 109.57 20.65 -18.40
CA LEU A 847 110.64 19.66 -18.57
C LEU A 847 110.18 18.45 -19.41
N THR A 848 111.02 18.11 -20.37
CA THR A 848 110.82 17.24 -21.54
C THR A 848 110.64 15.74 -21.29
N CYS A 849 109.73 15.15 -22.08
CA CYS A 849 109.91 13.94 -22.91
C CYS A 849 110.24 12.57 -22.25
N GLY A 850 109.33 11.59 -22.40
CA GLY A 850 109.65 10.17 -22.20
C GLY A 850 108.47 9.19 -22.24
N ARG A 851 108.24 8.56 -23.40
CA ARG A 851 107.48 7.28 -23.64
C ARG A 851 106.33 6.89 -22.68
N VAL A 852 105.13 6.78 -23.23
CA VAL A 852 104.08 5.85 -22.74
C VAL A 852 103.75 4.85 -23.84
N THR A 853 103.85 3.56 -23.51
CA THR A 853 103.41 2.43 -24.36
C THR A 853 101.96 2.07 -24.07
N GLU A 854 101.16 1.88 -25.12
CA GLU A 854 99.81 1.33 -25.02
C GLU A 854 99.83 -0.12 -24.51
N TYR A 855 98.83 -0.51 -23.73
CA TYR A 855 98.32 -1.88 -23.74
C TYR A 855 96.79 -1.88 -23.81
N ARG A 856 96.27 -2.52 -24.87
CA ARG A 856 94.85 -2.84 -25.05
C ARG A 856 94.35 -3.75 -23.93
N VAL A 857 93.11 -3.55 -23.50
CA VAL A 857 92.23 -4.65 -23.08
C VAL A 857 91.09 -4.74 -24.09
N LEU A 858 90.83 -5.97 -24.55
CA LEU A 858 89.85 -6.29 -25.58
C LEU A 858 88.45 -6.51 -24.99
N LEU A 859 87.46 -6.35 -25.86
CA LEU A 859 86.10 -6.90 -25.75
C LEU A 859 86.13 -8.38 -25.32
N ASP A 860 85.12 -8.94 -24.65
CA ASP A 860 83.93 -9.42 -25.35
C ASP A 860 82.65 -9.55 -24.50
N THR A 861 81.52 -9.66 -25.19
CA THR A 861 80.16 -9.89 -24.70
C THR A 861 79.80 -11.38 -24.62
N SER A 862 79.26 -11.81 -23.49
CA SER A 862 78.35 -12.98 -23.29
C SER A 862 78.14 -13.16 -21.77
N GLY A 863 77.07 -13.75 -21.24
CA GLY A 863 75.82 -14.24 -21.84
C GLY A 863 75.10 -15.21 -20.88
N GLN A 864 73.78 -15.04 -20.74
CA GLN A 864 72.82 -15.94 -20.06
C GLN A 864 72.81 -16.07 -18.52
N LEU A 865 71.57 -16.38 -18.05
CA LEU A 865 71.09 -16.83 -16.73
C LEU A 865 70.97 -15.79 -15.61
#